data_AF-A0A6L8KB20-F1
#
_entry.id   AF-A0A6L8KB20-F1
#
_cell.length_a   1.000
_cell.length_b   1.000
_cell.length_c   1.000
_cell.angle_alpha   90.00
_cell.angle_beta   90.00
_cell.angle_gamma   90.00
#
_symmetry.space_group_name_H-M   'P 1'
#
loop_
_entity.id
_entity.type
_entity.pdbx_description
1 polymer ?
#
loop_
_entity_poly.entity_id
_entity_poly.type
_entity_poly.pdbx_seq_one_letter_code
_entity_poly.pdbx_strand_id
1 'polypeptide(L)'
;MNDLSNPKLAAVEDQPRAKNKVRFVTAASLFDGHDASINIMRRILQSNGVEVVHLGHNRSVDEVVTAALAEDVQGIAISSYQGGHVEYFKYMIDLLRQRGGEHIKVFGGGGGVIVPSEIAELHAYGVTKIFSPEDGQRMGLVGMIQWMVQQCDIDLSQYSPTSLAPLRESSDIAARHRPLAQLITALENDKAAPALRAELLAAAEDLPVPTLGITGTGGAGKSSLTDELIRRIRLDQSDTLNIAIISIDPSRRKSGGALLGDRIRMNAINPWAGQARVFMRSLATREAGSEISQALPDVIAACKVAGFDLVIVETSGIGQGDAAIVPHVDVSMYVMTPEFGAASQLEKIDMLDFADFIAINKFDRKGAQDALRDVAKQYQRNREMWSKRPEEMPVYGTQASRFNDDGVTALYQGLLPRLTQLGLRVQAGKLVAIEDVRHSSGKNVIVPPARARYLAEISDTVRGYHRFTRKQVTLARERQQLSESKRMLAIAHKAADFDDLIAERDAEMDGGAKKLLAQWPDMQAAYAGDDYVVKIRDKEIRTRLVQHTLSGTRIRKVSLPRYEDHGEILRFLMLENVPGSFPFTAGVFAFKREGEDPTRMFAGEGDAFRTNRRFKLVSTGMDAKRLSTAFDSVTLYGADPALRPDIYGKVGNSGVSIATLDDMKVLYDGFNLCSPSTSVSMTINGPAPTILAMFMNTAIDQQVDKFVEENKRQPSADEAAKIKAWVLQNVRGTVQADILKEDQGQNTCIFSTEFSLKVMGDIQEYFVHNQVRNFYSVSISGYHIAEAGANPISQLAFTLSNGFTFVEAYLARGMHIDDFAPNLSFFFSNGMDPEYTVLGRVARRIWAVAMRDKYGANDRSQKLKYHVQTSGRSLHAQEIDFNDIRTTLQALIAIYDNCNSLHTNAYDEAITTPTDESVRRALAIQLIINREWGLAKNENPNQGSFIMDELTDMVEEAVLQEFERIAERGGVLGAMETGYQRGKIQEESMLYEHQKHDGTLPIIGVNTFRNPKGVEAPAQIELARSTDDEKQSQLKRLEDFHARNADSAPHALAALQQAAIDNANVFEKLMDAVRVCSLGQITTALFEVGGQYRRNM
;
A
#
# COMPACT_ATOMS: atom_id res chain seq x y z
N MET A 1 34.47 26.65 -19.76
CA MET A 1 33.73 26.64 -21.03
C MET A 1 33.24 25.22 -21.26
N ASN A 2 32.13 24.83 -20.64
CA ASN A 2 31.48 23.56 -20.93
C ASN A 2 30.04 23.91 -21.30
N ASP A 3 29.79 23.86 -22.60
CA ASP A 3 28.50 24.16 -23.23
C ASP A 3 27.40 23.26 -22.63
N LEU A 4 26.34 23.88 -22.11
CA LEU A 4 25.14 23.25 -21.52
C LEU A 4 24.05 23.07 -22.59
N SER A 5 24.42 22.94 -23.87
CA SER A 5 23.44 22.87 -24.95
C SER A 5 22.59 21.60 -24.86
N ASN A 6 21.30 21.85 -24.64
CA ASN A 6 20.23 20.88 -24.54
C ASN A 6 20.16 20.04 -25.84
N PRO A 7 20.19 18.69 -25.80
CA PRO A 7 19.91 17.92 -27.00
C PRO A 7 18.44 18.16 -27.38
N LYS A 8 18.21 18.77 -28.55
CA LYS A 8 16.87 18.89 -29.13
C LYS A 8 16.30 17.48 -29.32
N LEU A 9 15.31 17.11 -28.51
CA LEU A 9 14.43 15.97 -28.77
C LEU A 9 13.85 16.13 -30.18
N ALA A 10 13.98 15.09 -30.99
CA ALA A 10 13.41 15.05 -32.32
C ALA A 10 11.88 15.25 -32.22
N ALA A 11 11.33 16.13 -33.06
CA ALA A 11 9.89 16.32 -33.15
C ALA A 11 9.24 14.98 -33.52
N VAL A 12 8.27 14.54 -32.72
CA VAL A 12 7.49 13.33 -32.99
C VAL A 12 6.62 13.62 -34.21
N GLU A 13 6.96 13.00 -35.35
CA GLU A 13 6.11 13.02 -36.54
C GLU A 13 4.78 12.30 -36.25
N ASP A 14 3.68 12.85 -36.77
CA ASP A 14 2.33 12.31 -36.65
C ASP A 14 2.22 11.03 -37.49
N GLN A 15 2.50 9.87 -36.86
CA GLN A 15 2.49 8.56 -37.52
C GLN A 15 1.09 7.93 -37.60
N PRO A 16 0.83 7.11 -38.63
CA PRO A 16 -0.49 6.56 -38.91
C PRO A 16 -1.00 5.63 -37.80
N ARG A 17 -2.32 5.71 -37.52
CA ARG A 17 -3.03 4.82 -36.59
C ARG A 17 -2.83 3.35 -36.97
N ALA A 18 -2.80 2.46 -35.96
CA ALA A 18 -2.76 1.02 -36.16
C ALA A 18 -3.89 0.55 -37.09
N LYS A 19 -3.58 -0.40 -37.98
CA LYS A 19 -4.52 -0.94 -38.98
C LYS A 19 -5.57 -1.85 -38.35
N ASN A 20 -5.17 -2.60 -37.32
CA ASN A 20 -6.02 -3.57 -36.62
C ASN A 20 -6.43 -3.05 -35.24
N LYS A 21 -7.39 -3.72 -34.61
CA LYS A 21 -7.75 -3.49 -33.21
C LYS A 21 -6.71 -4.16 -32.31
N VAL A 22 -5.69 -3.39 -31.95
CA VAL A 22 -4.59 -3.85 -31.09
C VAL A 22 -5.05 -3.89 -29.64
N ARG A 23 -4.89 -5.05 -29.01
CA ARG A 23 -5.19 -5.31 -27.60
C ARG A 23 -3.92 -5.69 -26.85
N PHE A 24 -3.80 -5.23 -25.61
CA PHE A 24 -2.69 -5.57 -24.72
C PHE A 24 -3.19 -6.05 -23.36
N VAL A 25 -2.54 -7.07 -22.80
CA VAL A 25 -2.57 -7.35 -21.36
C VAL A 25 -1.37 -6.66 -20.70
N THR A 26 -1.62 -5.94 -19.60
CA THR A 26 -0.56 -5.27 -18.83
C THR A 26 -0.62 -5.64 -17.36
N ALA A 27 0.52 -5.98 -16.76
CA ALA A 27 0.61 -6.36 -15.34
C ALA A 27 2.02 -6.11 -14.75
N ALA A 28 2.13 -6.07 -13.43
CA ALA A 28 3.41 -6.32 -12.75
C ALA A 28 3.54 -7.81 -12.40
N SER A 29 4.79 -8.31 -12.32
CA SER A 29 5.09 -9.72 -12.08
C SER A 29 4.60 -10.23 -10.71
N LEU A 30 4.71 -11.55 -10.49
CA LEU A 30 4.26 -12.17 -9.24
C LEU A 30 5.03 -11.58 -8.05
N PHE A 31 4.31 -11.29 -6.97
CA PHE A 31 4.85 -10.68 -5.76
C PHE A 31 5.55 -9.33 -6.00
N ASP A 32 5.20 -8.63 -7.08
CA ASP A 32 5.71 -7.32 -7.40
C ASP A 32 4.63 -6.25 -7.23
N GLY A 33 4.88 -5.29 -6.34
CA GLY A 33 4.02 -4.13 -6.07
C GLY A 33 4.37 -2.90 -6.93
N HIS A 34 5.48 -2.94 -7.69
CA HIS A 34 5.97 -1.80 -8.47
C HIS A 34 5.14 -1.60 -9.75
N ASP A 35 4.00 -0.93 -9.62
CA ASP A 35 3.07 -0.68 -10.72
C ASP A 35 3.22 0.73 -11.33
N ALA A 36 4.04 1.61 -10.74
CA ALA A 36 4.24 2.97 -11.21
C ALA A 36 4.67 3.02 -12.70
N SER A 37 5.63 2.19 -13.08
CA SER A 37 6.13 2.12 -14.45
C SER A 37 5.07 1.57 -15.42
N ILE A 38 4.42 0.45 -15.11
CA ILE A 38 3.41 -0.16 -15.99
C ILE A 38 2.15 0.73 -16.12
N ASN A 39 1.81 1.49 -15.08
CA ASN A 39 0.72 2.48 -15.12
C ASN A 39 1.01 3.62 -16.11
N ILE A 40 2.25 4.11 -16.17
CA ILE A 40 2.67 5.10 -17.17
C ILE A 40 2.58 4.48 -18.58
N MET A 41 3.13 3.28 -18.75
CA MET A 41 3.14 2.59 -20.06
C MET A 41 1.73 2.34 -20.60
N ARG A 42 0.79 1.85 -19.76
CA ARG A 42 -0.60 1.60 -20.21
C ARG A 42 -1.35 2.87 -20.60
N ARG A 43 -1.08 4.01 -19.93
CA ARG A 43 -1.72 5.30 -20.26
C ARG A 43 -1.28 5.75 -21.66
N ILE A 44 0.00 5.58 -21.98
CA ILE A 44 0.54 5.89 -23.31
C ILE A 44 0.02 4.88 -24.36
N LEU A 45 -0.10 3.59 -24.04
CA LEU A 45 -0.75 2.60 -24.93
C LEU A 45 -2.19 3.03 -25.27
N GLN A 46 -2.99 3.37 -24.25
CA GLN A 46 -4.39 3.79 -24.42
C GLN A 46 -4.50 5.08 -25.25
N SER A 47 -3.58 6.05 -25.07
CA SER A 47 -3.58 7.28 -25.86
C SER A 47 -3.21 7.04 -27.33
N ASN A 48 -2.50 5.95 -27.64
CA ASN A 48 -2.14 5.51 -28.99
C ASN A 48 -3.18 4.55 -29.61
N GLY A 49 -4.40 4.49 -29.07
CA GLY A 49 -5.50 3.76 -29.69
C GLY A 49 -5.60 2.28 -29.35
N VAL A 50 -4.86 1.81 -28.35
CA VAL A 50 -4.85 0.41 -27.90
C VAL A 50 -5.98 0.16 -26.89
N GLU A 51 -6.61 -1.01 -26.97
CA GLU A 51 -7.49 -1.55 -25.94
C GLU A 51 -6.64 -2.29 -24.89
N VAL A 52 -6.53 -1.73 -23.67
CA VAL A 52 -5.63 -2.25 -22.63
C VAL A 52 -6.43 -2.97 -21.55
N VAL A 53 -6.28 -4.28 -21.46
CA VAL A 53 -6.72 -5.11 -20.32
C VAL A 53 -5.67 -5.00 -19.23
N HIS A 54 -5.95 -4.22 -18.19
CA HIS A 54 -5.00 -4.01 -17.10
C HIS A 54 -5.30 -4.95 -15.93
N LEU A 55 -4.32 -5.75 -15.53
CA LEU A 55 -4.45 -6.70 -14.41
C LEU A 55 -3.91 -6.13 -13.08
N GLY A 56 -3.30 -4.94 -13.10
CA GLY A 56 -2.65 -4.36 -11.93
C GLY A 56 -1.33 -5.04 -11.60
N HIS A 57 -1.06 -5.21 -10.31
CA HIS A 57 0.20 -5.73 -9.77
C HIS A 57 0.05 -7.14 -9.19
N ASN A 58 1.17 -7.76 -8.79
CA ASN A 58 1.20 -9.10 -8.19
C ASN A 58 0.43 -10.15 -9.01
N ARG A 59 0.89 -10.46 -10.23
CA ARG A 59 0.25 -11.47 -11.09
C ARG A 59 1.16 -12.63 -11.40
N SER A 60 0.70 -13.84 -11.11
CA SER A 60 1.35 -15.07 -11.54
C SER A 60 1.40 -15.18 -13.05
N VAL A 61 2.33 -15.98 -13.57
CA VAL A 61 2.39 -16.25 -15.01
C VAL A 61 1.09 -16.90 -15.47
N ASP A 62 0.53 -17.81 -14.68
CA ASP A 62 -0.72 -18.49 -15.00
C ASP A 62 -1.89 -17.50 -15.13
N GLU A 63 -2.00 -16.51 -14.23
CA GLU A 63 -3.02 -15.46 -14.33
C GLU A 63 -2.86 -14.60 -15.60
N VAL A 64 -1.64 -14.14 -15.89
CA VAL A 64 -1.37 -13.29 -17.06
C VAL A 64 -1.65 -14.05 -18.35
N VAL A 65 -1.18 -15.29 -18.47
CA VAL A 65 -1.36 -16.12 -19.66
C VAL A 65 -2.83 -16.49 -19.83
N THR A 66 -3.52 -16.88 -18.76
CA THR A 66 -4.96 -17.17 -18.81
C THR A 66 -5.76 -15.94 -19.24
N ALA A 67 -5.39 -14.75 -18.76
CA ALA A 67 -5.99 -13.51 -19.23
C ALA A 67 -5.70 -13.24 -20.71
N ALA A 68 -4.43 -13.29 -21.13
CA ALA A 68 -4.05 -13.01 -22.51
C ALA A 68 -4.71 -13.94 -23.52
N LEU A 69 -4.86 -15.23 -23.17
CA LEU A 69 -5.50 -16.23 -24.02
C LEU A 69 -7.02 -16.05 -24.11
N ALA A 70 -7.68 -15.72 -23.00
CA ALA A 70 -9.14 -15.48 -22.96
C ALA A 70 -9.53 -14.15 -23.61
N GLU A 71 -8.67 -13.13 -23.46
CA GLU A 71 -8.85 -11.80 -24.06
C GLU A 71 -8.38 -11.72 -25.52
N ASP A 72 -7.69 -12.76 -25.99
CA ASP A 72 -7.10 -12.91 -27.32
C ASP A 72 -6.32 -11.65 -27.77
N VAL A 73 -5.25 -11.35 -27.03
CA VAL A 73 -4.44 -10.14 -27.25
C VAL A 73 -3.25 -10.37 -28.17
N GLN A 74 -2.78 -9.33 -28.84
CA GLN A 74 -1.56 -9.36 -29.64
C GLN A 74 -0.31 -9.24 -28.76
N GLY A 75 -0.40 -8.50 -27.65
CA GLY A 75 0.76 -8.16 -26.82
C GLY A 75 0.52 -8.31 -25.32
N ILE A 76 1.59 -8.67 -24.59
CA ILE A 76 1.66 -8.67 -23.13
C ILE A 76 2.81 -7.75 -22.71
N ALA A 77 2.56 -6.81 -21.79
CA ALA A 77 3.62 -5.98 -21.20
C ALA A 77 3.71 -6.20 -19.69
N ILE A 78 4.92 -6.57 -19.21
CA ILE A 78 5.19 -6.88 -17.81
C ILE A 78 6.25 -5.96 -17.21
N SER A 79 5.98 -5.39 -16.04
CA SER A 79 7.02 -4.83 -15.18
C SER A 79 7.52 -5.89 -14.18
N SER A 80 8.84 -5.97 -13.96
CA SER A 80 9.43 -6.88 -12.96
C SER A 80 10.64 -6.26 -12.27
N TYR A 81 10.47 -5.86 -11.02
CA TYR A 81 11.47 -5.18 -10.18
C TYR A 81 11.97 -6.02 -8.99
N GLN A 82 11.33 -7.16 -8.70
CA GLN A 82 11.66 -8.01 -7.54
C GLN A 82 12.69 -9.13 -7.83
N GLY A 83 13.32 -9.12 -9.01
CA GLY A 83 14.10 -10.27 -9.48
C GLY A 83 13.24 -11.48 -9.85
N GLY A 84 13.91 -12.60 -10.17
CA GLY A 84 13.27 -13.82 -10.68
C GLY A 84 12.63 -13.65 -12.06
N HIS A 85 12.99 -12.59 -12.79
CA HIS A 85 12.42 -12.23 -14.08
C HIS A 85 12.80 -13.23 -15.18
N VAL A 86 14.00 -13.82 -15.12
CA VAL A 86 14.42 -14.81 -16.12
C VAL A 86 13.48 -16.01 -16.10
N GLU A 87 13.24 -16.58 -14.92
CA GLU A 87 12.33 -17.70 -14.71
C GLU A 87 10.88 -17.31 -15.05
N TYR A 88 10.44 -16.13 -14.62
CA TYR A 88 9.09 -15.62 -14.88
C TYR A 88 8.80 -15.50 -16.39
N PHE A 89 9.67 -14.84 -17.15
CA PHE A 89 9.48 -14.67 -18.60
C PHE A 89 9.64 -15.97 -19.37
N LYS A 90 10.61 -16.83 -19.02
CA LYS A 90 10.74 -18.16 -19.65
C LYS A 90 9.48 -19.00 -19.44
N TYR A 91 8.99 -19.05 -18.20
CA TYR A 91 7.76 -19.77 -17.88
C TYR A 91 6.55 -19.21 -18.63
N MET A 92 6.47 -17.88 -18.80
CA MET A 92 5.41 -17.25 -19.60
C MET A 92 5.47 -17.67 -21.07
N ILE A 93 6.65 -17.65 -21.68
CA ILE A 93 6.84 -18.07 -23.07
C ILE A 93 6.47 -19.55 -23.24
N ASP A 94 6.90 -20.41 -22.32
CA ASP A 94 6.57 -21.83 -22.34
C ASP A 94 5.06 -22.06 -22.22
N LEU A 95 4.41 -21.39 -21.26
CA LEU A 95 2.98 -21.57 -21.01
C LEU A 95 2.13 -21.03 -22.16
N LEU A 96 2.55 -19.94 -22.81
CA LEU A 96 1.93 -19.44 -24.04
C LEU A 96 2.04 -20.47 -25.17
N ARG A 97 3.24 -21.02 -25.42
CA ARG A 97 3.44 -22.05 -26.44
C ARG A 97 2.62 -23.31 -26.17
N GLN A 98 2.54 -23.73 -24.91
CA GLN A 98 1.77 -24.92 -24.50
C GLN A 98 0.26 -24.74 -24.68
N ARG A 99 -0.27 -23.52 -24.54
CA ARG A 99 -1.71 -23.24 -24.51
C ARG A 99 -2.23 -22.49 -25.76
N GLY A 100 -1.48 -22.51 -26.87
CA GLY A 100 -1.91 -21.96 -28.17
C GLY A 100 -1.85 -20.43 -28.28
N GLY A 101 -0.87 -19.82 -27.60
CA GLY A 101 -0.60 -18.37 -27.57
C GLY A 101 0.77 -17.99 -28.11
N GLU A 102 1.45 -18.83 -28.90
CA GLU A 102 2.82 -18.62 -29.38
C GLU A 102 3.00 -17.38 -30.28
N HIS A 103 1.93 -16.86 -30.86
CA HIS A 103 1.94 -15.63 -31.66
C HIS A 103 1.88 -14.34 -30.81
N ILE A 104 1.49 -14.44 -29.54
CA ILE A 104 1.37 -13.30 -28.62
C ILE A 104 2.78 -12.77 -28.30
N LYS A 105 2.99 -11.47 -28.51
CA LYS A 105 4.28 -10.81 -28.28
C LYS A 105 4.43 -10.44 -26.81
N VAL A 106 5.56 -10.80 -26.20
CA VAL A 106 5.86 -10.50 -24.80
C VAL A 106 6.90 -9.39 -24.71
N PHE A 107 6.58 -8.34 -23.96
CA PHE A 107 7.43 -7.19 -23.67
C PHE A 107 7.65 -7.05 -22.17
N GLY A 108 8.77 -6.47 -21.77
CA GLY A 108 9.00 -6.18 -20.36
C GLY A 108 10.00 -5.08 -20.03
N GLY A 109 10.07 -4.75 -18.75
CA GLY A 109 11.03 -3.80 -18.19
C GLY A 109 11.16 -3.96 -16.67
N GLY A 110 12.33 -3.64 -16.14
CA GLY A 110 12.64 -3.77 -14.70
C GLY A 110 13.66 -2.75 -14.20
N GLY A 111 13.83 -1.64 -14.92
CA GLY A 111 14.89 -0.67 -14.61
C GLY A 111 16.28 -1.32 -14.69
N GLY A 112 17.11 -1.09 -13.67
CA GLY A 112 18.46 -1.67 -13.56
C GLY A 112 18.50 -3.12 -13.10
N VAL A 113 17.36 -3.72 -12.71
CA VAL A 113 17.28 -5.08 -12.15
C VAL A 113 17.55 -6.16 -13.21
N ILE A 114 17.19 -5.90 -14.47
CA ILE A 114 17.40 -6.82 -15.59
C ILE A 114 18.67 -6.40 -16.33
N VAL A 115 19.76 -7.15 -16.13
CA VAL A 115 21.07 -6.78 -16.68
C VAL A 115 21.17 -7.14 -18.18
N PRO A 116 22.09 -6.52 -18.95
CA PRO A 116 22.17 -6.72 -20.40
C PRO A 116 22.32 -8.19 -20.86
N SER A 117 23.03 -9.03 -20.09
CA SER A 117 23.17 -10.46 -20.40
C SER A 117 21.84 -11.21 -20.30
N GLU A 118 21.02 -10.90 -19.29
CA GLU A 118 19.69 -11.49 -19.10
C GLU A 118 18.69 -10.99 -20.16
N ILE A 119 18.82 -9.73 -20.58
CA ILE A 119 18.06 -9.19 -21.70
C ILE A 119 18.34 -10.02 -22.97
N ALA A 120 19.61 -10.26 -23.28
CA ALA A 120 20.01 -11.06 -24.45
C ALA A 120 19.51 -12.51 -24.35
N GLU A 121 19.60 -13.12 -23.17
CA GLU A 121 19.09 -14.47 -22.90
C GLU A 121 17.57 -14.56 -23.11
N LEU A 122 16.80 -13.61 -22.57
CA LEU A 122 15.35 -13.58 -22.70
C LEU A 122 14.90 -13.35 -24.15
N HIS A 123 15.61 -12.51 -24.90
CA HIS A 123 15.34 -12.31 -26.34
C HIS A 123 15.60 -13.59 -27.13
N ALA A 124 16.72 -14.27 -26.85
CA ALA A 124 17.05 -15.54 -27.48
C ALA A 124 16.02 -16.64 -27.16
N TYR A 125 15.39 -16.59 -25.97
CA TYR A 125 14.38 -17.56 -25.55
C TYR A 125 13.02 -17.37 -26.26
N GLY A 126 12.64 -16.13 -26.54
CA GLY A 126 11.38 -15.80 -27.24
C GLY A 126 10.69 -14.52 -26.80
N VAL A 127 11.23 -13.79 -25.81
CA VAL A 127 10.69 -12.47 -25.44
C VAL A 127 10.95 -11.48 -26.59
N THR A 128 9.95 -10.69 -26.96
CA THR A 128 10.04 -9.78 -28.11
C THR A 128 10.97 -8.61 -27.84
N LYS A 129 10.84 -7.97 -26.66
CA LYS A 129 11.76 -6.91 -26.23
C LYS A 129 11.67 -6.71 -24.72
N ILE A 130 12.82 -6.53 -24.10
CA ILE A 130 12.97 -5.99 -22.75
C ILE A 130 13.61 -4.60 -22.91
N PHE A 131 12.99 -3.57 -22.34
CA PHE A 131 13.47 -2.19 -22.41
C PHE A 131 14.38 -1.88 -21.21
N SER A 132 15.62 -1.47 -21.49
CA SER A 132 16.56 -1.00 -20.46
C SER A 132 16.34 0.49 -20.15
N PRO A 133 16.90 1.03 -19.04
CA PRO A 133 16.90 2.46 -18.77
C PRO A 133 17.51 3.30 -19.92
N GLU A 134 18.47 2.73 -20.64
CA GLU A 134 19.10 3.37 -21.80
C GLU A 134 18.17 3.43 -23.01
N ASP A 135 17.36 2.38 -23.24
CA ASP A 135 16.30 2.42 -24.24
C ASP A 135 15.31 3.55 -23.93
N GLY A 136 14.95 3.72 -22.66
CA GLY A 136 14.07 4.82 -22.21
C GLY A 136 14.64 6.21 -22.49
N GLN A 137 15.95 6.41 -22.30
CA GLN A 137 16.64 7.67 -22.64
C GLN A 137 16.75 7.89 -24.15
N ARG A 138 17.06 6.83 -24.92
CA ARG A 138 17.28 6.93 -26.37
C ARG A 138 15.98 7.08 -27.16
N MET A 139 14.95 6.33 -26.80
CA MET A 139 13.68 6.26 -27.53
C MET A 139 12.63 7.22 -26.97
N GLY A 140 12.78 7.64 -25.71
CA GLY A 140 11.70 8.28 -24.95
C GLY A 140 10.55 7.32 -24.63
N LEU A 141 9.71 7.71 -23.67
CA LEU A 141 8.56 6.89 -23.25
C LEU A 141 7.58 6.62 -24.40
N VAL A 142 7.27 7.64 -25.21
CA VAL A 142 6.34 7.52 -26.34
C VAL A 142 6.93 6.65 -27.45
N GLY A 143 8.22 6.78 -27.76
CA GLY A 143 8.87 6.00 -28.80
C GLY A 143 8.92 4.50 -28.49
N MET A 144 9.13 4.12 -27.22
CA MET A 144 9.03 2.71 -26.79
C MET A 144 7.65 2.12 -27.08
N ILE A 145 6.59 2.85 -26.73
CA ILE A 145 5.21 2.39 -26.93
C ILE A 145 4.83 2.31 -28.40
N GLN A 146 5.20 3.30 -29.21
CA GLN A 146 4.95 3.28 -30.65
C GLN A 146 5.58 2.05 -31.30
N TRP A 147 6.81 1.72 -30.91
CA TRP A 147 7.49 0.51 -31.37
C TRP A 147 6.74 -0.76 -30.94
N MET A 148 6.29 -0.85 -29.69
CA MET A 148 5.49 -1.99 -29.20
C MET A 148 4.20 -2.18 -30.02
N VAL A 149 3.47 -1.10 -30.28
CA VAL A 149 2.22 -1.12 -31.04
C VAL A 149 2.49 -1.59 -32.48
N GLN A 150 3.55 -1.09 -33.11
CA GLN A 150 3.92 -1.51 -34.47
C GLN A 150 4.21 -3.01 -34.57
N GLN A 151 4.88 -3.59 -33.57
CA GLN A 151 5.15 -5.03 -33.54
C GLN A 151 3.89 -5.89 -33.31
N CYS A 152 2.82 -5.29 -32.79
CA CYS A 152 1.57 -5.97 -32.44
C CYS A 152 0.41 -5.66 -33.40
N ASP A 153 0.63 -4.87 -34.46
CA ASP A 153 -0.42 -4.53 -35.43
C ASP A 153 -0.68 -5.66 -36.43
N ILE A 154 -1.23 -6.78 -35.91
CA ILE A 154 -1.61 -7.99 -36.66
C ILE A 154 -3.10 -8.29 -36.51
N ASP A 155 -3.68 -8.91 -37.53
CA ASP A 155 -5.07 -9.39 -37.50
C ASP A 155 -5.15 -10.77 -36.84
N LEU A 156 -5.79 -10.85 -35.67
CA LEU A 156 -5.97 -12.12 -34.96
C LEU A 156 -7.17 -12.93 -35.46
N SER A 157 -8.05 -12.34 -36.27
CA SER A 157 -9.25 -13.02 -36.77
C SER A 157 -8.92 -14.23 -37.65
N GLN A 158 -7.71 -14.29 -38.21
CA GLN A 158 -7.19 -15.44 -38.97
C GLN A 158 -7.02 -16.72 -38.12
N TYR A 159 -6.96 -16.61 -36.80
CA TYR A 159 -6.85 -17.74 -35.88
C TYR A 159 -8.22 -18.25 -35.39
N SER A 160 -9.32 -17.61 -35.79
CA SER A 160 -10.67 -18.05 -35.43
C SER A 160 -10.98 -19.44 -35.97
N PRO A 161 -11.69 -20.29 -35.20
CA PRO A 161 -12.18 -21.56 -35.73
C PRO A 161 -13.12 -21.33 -36.91
N THR A 162 -13.14 -22.28 -37.84
CA THR A 162 -13.99 -22.27 -39.05
C THR A 162 -15.29 -23.07 -38.89
N SER A 163 -15.47 -23.75 -37.76
CA SER A 163 -16.66 -24.53 -37.40
C SER A 163 -16.92 -24.45 -35.90
N LEU A 164 -18.10 -24.89 -35.45
CA LEU A 164 -18.47 -24.91 -34.01
C LEU A 164 -17.96 -26.15 -33.27
N ALA A 165 -17.37 -27.14 -33.95
CA ALA A 165 -16.87 -28.37 -33.35
C ALA A 165 -15.90 -28.14 -32.17
N PRO A 166 -14.91 -27.22 -32.26
CA PRO A 166 -13.99 -26.93 -31.14
C PRO A 166 -14.68 -26.37 -29.89
N LEU A 167 -15.90 -25.83 -30.02
CA LEU A 167 -16.68 -25.30 -28.90
C LEU A 167 -17.57 -26.38 -28.26
N ARG A 168 -17.81 -27.52 -28.92
CA ARG A 168 -18.78 -28.54 -28.46
C ARG A 168 -18.17 -29.89 -28.09
N GLU A 169 -17.16 -30.32 -28.83
CA GLU A 169 -16.72 -31.73 -28.80
C GLU A 169 -15.86 -32.10 -27.59
N SER A 170 -15.07 -31.16 -27.05
CA SER A 170 -14.25 -31.41 -25.86
C SER A 170 -15.13 -31.61 -24.63
N SER A 171 -14.96 -32.67 -23.83
CA SER A 171 -15.65 -32.82 -22.54
C SER A 171 -15.11 -31.89 -21.45
N ASP A 172 -13.89 -31.38 -21.61
CA ASP A 172 -13.29 -30.37 -20.74
C ASP A 172 -13.65 -28.97 -21.25
N ILE A 173 -14.31 -28.18 -20.41
CA ILE A 173 -14.71 -26.80 -20.74
C ILE A 173 -13.50 -25.88 -20.87
N ALA A 174 -12.43 -26.12 -20.11
CA ALA A 174 -11.24 -25.27 -20.14
C ALA A 174 -10.57 -25.31 -21.53
N ALA A 175 -10.58 -26.47 -22.19
CA ALA A 175 -10.09 -26.63 -23.55
C ALA A 175 -10.93 -25.86 -24.60
N ARG A 176 -12.19 -25.53 -24.29
CA ARG A 176 -13.08 -24.74 -25.16
C ARG A 176 -12.82 -23.23 -25.07
N HIS A 177 -12.15 -22.76 -24.01
CA HIS A 177 -11.94 -21.33 -23.76
C HIS A 177 -11.13 -20.64 -24.87
N ARG A 178 -10.07 -21.30 -25.39
CA ARG A 178 -9.19 -20.69 -26.40
C ARG A 178 -9.88 -20.53 -27.76
N PRO A 179 -10.51 -21.57 -28.34
CA PRO A 179 -11.31 -21.42 -29.56
C PRO A 179 -12.46 -20.41 -29.41
N LEU A 180 -13.13 -20.38 -28.23
CA LEU A 180 -14.16 -19.40 -27.94
C LEU A 180 -13.61 -17.96 -27.99
N ALA A 181 -12.47 -17.70 -27.34
CA ALA A 181 -11.85 -16.38 -27.33
C ALA A 181 -11.51 -15.88 -28.75
N GLN A 182 -10.98 -16.74 -29.61
CA GLN A 182 -10.63 -16.40 -30.99
C GLN A 182 -11.88 -16.19 -31.87
N LEU A 183 -12.92 -17.00 -31.67
CA LEU A 183 -14.22 -16.78 -32.33
C LEU A 183 -14.83 -15.44 -31.94
N ILE A 184 -14.78 -15.07 -30.65
CA ILE A 184 -15.25 -13.76 -30.18
C ILE A 184 -14.49 -12.63 -30.88
N THR A 185 -13.17 -12.75 -31.06
CA THR A 185 -12.38 -11.75 -31.80
C THR A 185 -12.84 -11.59 -33.25
N ALA A 186 -13.12 -12.70 -33.95
CA ALA A 186 -13.65 -12.63 -35.31
C ALA A 186 -15.06 -12.06 -35.39
N LEU A 187 -15.93 -12.36 -34.42
CA LEU A 187 -17.27 -11.78 -34.31
C LEU A 187 -17.20 -10.27 -34.03
N GLU A 188 -16.39 -9.84 -33.06
CA GLU A 188 -16.22 -8.45 -32.66
C GLU A 188 -15.60 -7.57 -33.78
N ASN A 189 -14.82 -8.18 -34.67
CA ASN A 189 -14.21 -7.51 -35.81
C ASN A 189 -15.01 -7.64 -37.11
N ASP A 190 -16.21 -8.26 -37.07
CA ASP A 190 -17.05 -8.55 -38.25
C ASP A 190 -16.29 -9.32 -39.36
N LYS A 191 -15.46 -10.28 -38.94
CA LYS A 191 -14.65 -11.15 -39.81
C LYS A 191 -14.99 -12.63 -39.70
N ALA A 192 -15.93 -13.00 -38.82
CA ALA A 192 -16.46 -14.36 -38.78
C ALA A 192 -17.23 -14.67 -40.08
N ALA A 193 -17.08 -15.90 -40.60
CA ALA A 193 -17.80 -16.30 -41.81
C ALA A 193 -19.32 -16.21 -41.59
N PRO A 194 -20.11 -15.61 -42.51
CA PRO A 194 -21.55 -15.43 -42.32
C PRO A 194 -22.30 -16.75 -42.06
N ALA A 195 -21.89 -17.84 -42.71
CA ALA A 195 -22.46 -19.17 -42.49
C ALA A 195 -22.21 -19.69 -41.06
N LEU A 196 -21.00 -19.50 -40.54
CA LEU A 196 -20.64 -19.90 -39.17
C LEU A 196 -21.40 -19.06 -38.13
N ARG A 197 -21.55 -17.76 -38.37
CA ARG A 197 -22.36 -16.87 -37.51
C ARG A 197 -23.83 -17.30 -37.49
N ALA A 198 -24.40 -17.62 -38.65
CA ALA A 198 -25.78 -18.12 -38.72
C ALA A 198 -25.94 -19.47 -38.00
N GLU A 199 -25.00 -20.40 -38.18
CA GLU A 199 -24.97 -21.68 -37.47
C GLU A 199 -24.87 -21.48 -35.95
N LEU A 200 -24.06 -20.53 -35.50
CA LEU A 200 -23.88 -20.19 -34.10
C LEU A 200 -25.19 -19.71 -33.47
N LEU A 201 -25.84 -18.73 -34.11
CA LEU A 201 -27.09 -18.16 -33.62
C LEU A 201 -28.20 -19.19 -33.56
N ALA A 202 -28.36 -19.99 -34.63
CA ALA A 202 -29.35 -21.07 -34.68
C ALA A 202 -29.13 -22.10 -33.56
N ALA A 203 -27.88 -22.42 -33.24
CA ALA A 203 -27.60 -23.39 -32.19
C ALA A 203 -27.69 -22.83 -30.76
N ALA A 204 -27.67 -21.50 -30.60
CA ALA A 204 -27.84 -20.87 -29.29
C ALA A 204 -29.32 -20.69 -28.91
N GLU A 205 -30.23 -20.64 -29.89
CA GLU A 205 -31.65 -20.30 -29.71
C GLU A 205 -32.38 -21.24 -28.74
N ASP A 206 -32.10 -22.54 -28.80
CA ASP A 206 -32.78 -23.58 -27.99
C ASP A 206 -32.01 -23.97 -26.71
N LEU A 207 -30.88 -23.33 -26.40
CA LEU A 207 -30.08 -23.68 -25.21
C LEU A 207 -30.66 -23.00 -23.96
N PRO A 208 -31.10 -23.77 -22.94
CA PRO A 208 -31.70 -23.23 -21.71
C PRO A 208 -30.62 -22.75 -20.73
N VAL A 209 -29.72 -21.88 -21.21
CA VAL A 209 -28.63 -21.28 -20.43
C VAL A 209 -29.04 -19.85 -20.04
N PRO A 210 -29.24 -19.57 -18.75
CA PRO A 210 -29.64 -18.24 -18.29
C PRO A 210 -28.53 -17.21 -18.49
N THR A 211 -28.96 -15.99 -18.78
CA THR A 211 -28.11 -14.82 -19.01
C THR A 211 -28.48 -13.73 -17.99
N LEU A 212 -27.54 -13.37 -17.11
CA LEU A 212 -27.69 -12.30 -16.12
C LEU A 212 -27.01 -11.02 -16.62
N GLY A 213 -27.79 -9.98 -16.89
CA GLY A 213 -27.29 -8.64 -17.21
C GLY A 213 -27.14 -7.79 -15.95
N ILE A 214 -25.95 -7.27 -15.71
CA ILE A 214 -25.60 -6.39 -14.60
C ILE A 214 -25.28 -5.01 -15.19
N THR A 215 -26.13 -4.04 -14.91
CA THR A 215 -25.96 -2.66 -15.36
C THR A 215 -26.10 -1.68 -14.19
N GLY A 216 -25.79 -0.41 -14.41
CA GLY A 216 -25.69 0.55 -13.33
C GLY A 216 -24.75 1.72 -13.60
N THR A 217 -24.86 2.74 -12.75
CA THR A 217 -24.08 3.96 -12.88
C THR A 217 -22.57 3.69 -12.78
N GLY A 218 -21.78 4.58 -13.41
CA GLY A 218 -20.32 4.52 -13.31
C GLY A 218 -19.84 4.58 -11.86
N GLY A 219 -18.96 3.67 -11.45
CA GLY A 219 -18.39 3.66 -10.10
C GLY A 219 -19.30 3.11 -8.99
N ALA A 220 -20.51 2.62 -9.31
CA ALA A 220 -21.40 1.98 -8.33
C ALA A 220 -20.85 0.67 -7.75
N GLY A 221 -19.83 0.09 -8.39
CA GLY A 221 -19.18 -1.16 -7.95
C GLY A 221 -19.77 -2.42 -8.58
N LYS A 222 -20.18 -2.33 -9.85
CA LYS A 222 -20.69 -3.46 -10.66
C LYS A 222 -19.70 -4.64 -10.68
N SER A 223 -18.50 -4.46 -11.21
CA SER A 223 -17.50 -5.52 -11.29
C SER A 223 -17.09 -6.09 -9.92
N SER A 224 -17.03 -5.25 -8.88
CA SER A 224 -16.82 -5.73 -7.49
C SER A 224 -17.98 -6.61 -7.00
N LEU A 225 -19.22 -6.24 -7.29
CA LEU A 225 -20.41 -7.02 -6.90
C LEU A 225 -20.51 -8.31 -7.72
N THR A 226 -20.22 -8.25 -9.02
CA THR A 226 -20.12 -9.42 -9.91
C THR A 226 -19.13 -10.44 -9.36
N ASP A 227 -17.93 -10.00 -8.98
CA ASP A 227 -16.90 -10.85 -8.37
C ASP A 227 -17.40 -11.52 -7.07
N GLU A 228 -18.03 -10.75 -6.18
CA GLU A 228 -18.59 -11.28 -4.94
C GLU A 228 -19.74 -12.28 -5.17
N LEU A 229 -20.58 -12.05 -6.20
CA LEU A 229 -21.64 -12.99 -6.58
C LEU A 229 -21.05 -14.29 -7.14
N ILE A 230 -20.02 -14.21 -7.99
CA ILE A 230 -19.28 -15.40 -8.47
C ILE A 230 -18.70 -16.15 -7.28
N ARG A 231 -18.09 -15.45 -6.32
CA ARG A 231 -17.59 -16.07 -5.09
C ARG A 231 -18.70 -16.82 -4.34
N ARG A 232 -19.90 -16.23 -4.18
CA ARG A 232 -21.04 -16.93 -3.53
C ARG A 232 -21.45 -18.16 -4.31
N ILE A 233 -21.59 -18.06 -5.63
CA ILE A 233 -21.95 -19.19 -6.49
C ILE A 233 -20.95 -20.33 -6.32
N ARG A 234 -19.65 -20.04 -6.40
CA ARG A 234 -18.60 -21.05 -6.29
C ARG A 234 -18.55 -21.69 -4.89
N LEU A 235 -18.69 -20.90 -3.82
CA LEU A 235 -18.74 -21.42 -2.44
C LEU A 235 -19.99 -22.28 -2.20
N ASP A 236 -21.15 -21.79 -2.61
CA ASP A 236 -22.43 -22.44 -2.38
C ASP A 236 -22.54 -23.76 -3.16
N GLN A 237 -22.01 -23.78 -4.38
CA GLN A 237 -22.13 -24.89 -5.33
C GLN A 237 -20.85 -25.73 -5.46
N SER A 238 -19.84 -25.49 -4.59
CA SER A 238 -18.57 -26.22 -4.56
C SER A 238 -17.81 -26.22 -5.90
N ASP A 239 -17.79 -25.08 -6.57
CA ASP A 239 -17.14 -24.83 -7.86
C ASP A 239 -17.55 -25.80 -9.00
N THR A 240 -18.78 -26.31 -8.96
CA THR A 240 -19.28 -27.26 -9.98
C THR A 240 -19.84 -26.59 -11.24
N LEU A 241 -20.19 -25.29 -11.15
CA LEU A 241 -20.80 -24.53 -12.25
C LEU A 241 -19.75 -23.86 -13.12
N ASN A 242 -19.98 -23.87 -14.43
CA ASN A 242 -19.16 -23.18 -15.41
C ASN A 242 -19.80 -21.84 -15.77
N ILE A 243 -19.06 -20.74 -15.60
CA ILE A 243 -19.60 -19.38 -15.73
C ILE A 243 -18.81 -18.61 -16.80
N ALA A 244 -19.53 -18.00 -17.75
CA ALA A 244 -18.95 -17.05 -18.70
C ALA A 244 -19.27 -15.61 -18.28
N ILE A 245 -18.28 -14.72 -18.35
CA ILE A 245 -18.39 -13.31 -17.98
C ILE A 245 -18.00 -12.45 -19.18
N ILE A 246 -18.86 -11.52 -19.55
CA ILE A 246 -18.62 -10.56 -20.61
C ILE A 246 -18.73 -9.16 -19.99
N SER A 247 -17.60 -8.52 -19.71
CA SER A 247 -17.57 -7.17 -19.15
C SER A 247 -17.29 -6.15 -20.25
N ILE A 248 -17.95 -5.00 -20.20
CA ILE A 248 -17.89 -3.98 -21.25
C ILE A 248 -17.46 -2.64 -20.66
N ASP A 249 -16.37 -2.08 -21.18
CA ASP A 249 -15.83 -0.79 -20.77
C ASP A 249 -15.88 0.25 -21.91
N PRO A 250 -16.01 1.56 -21.60
CA PRO A 250 -16.19 2.58 -22.63
C PRO A 250 -14.89 2.89 -23.38
N SER A 251 -14.97 2.99 -24.71
CA SER A 251 -13.87 3.47 -25.56
C SER A 251 -13.70 4.99 -25.49
N ARG A 252 -12.45 5.49 -25.47
CA ARG A 252 -12.19 6.94 -25.53
C ARG A 252 -12.35 7.45 -26.96
N ARG A 253 -13.32 8.36 -27.17
CA ARG A 253 -13.61 8.98 -28.48
C ARG A 253 -12.39 9.59 -29.18
N LYS A 254 -11.47 10.22 -28.43
CA LYS A 254 -10.32 10.95 -28.98
C LYS A 254 -9.20 10.03 -29.47
N SER A 255 -8.80 9.04 -28.68
CA SER A 255 -7.69 8.14 -29.01
C SER A 255 -8.14 6.90 -29.78
N GLY A 256 -9.39 6.47 -29.64
CA GLY A 256 -9.89 5.20 -30.17
C GLY A 256 -9.53 3.99 -29.31
N GLY A 257 -8.71 4.16 -28.27
CA GLY A 257 -8.32 3.12 -27.32
C GLY A 257 -9.28 3.03 -26.12
N ALA A 258 -9.15 1.98 -25.34
CA ALA A 258 -9.97 1.72 -24.15
C ALA A 258 -9.12 1.22 -22.99
N LEU A 259 -9.57 1.48 -21.76
CA LEU A 259 -9.00 0.88 -20.56
C LEU A 259 -10.04 -0.10 -20.05
N LEU A 260 -9.78 -1.38 -20.28
CA LEU A 260 -10.65 -2.49 -19.89
C LEU A 260 -10.28 -2.87 -18.47
N GLY A 261 -10.91 -2.17 -17.53
CA GLY A 261 -10.59 -2.12 -16.11
C GLY A 261 -11.45 -3.04 -15.24
N ASP A 262 -12.44 -3.74 -15.78
CA ASP A 262 -13.29 -4.63 -14.96
C ASP A 262 -12.53 -5.86 -14.44
N ARG A 263 -11.71 -6.49 -15.28
CA ARG A 263 -10.95 -7.71 -14.95
C ARG A 263 -10.01 -7.53 -13.76
N ILE A 264 -9.53 -6.31 -13.49
CA ILE A 264 -8.66 -6.03 -12.32
C ILE A 264 -9.37 -6.28 -10.99
N ARG A 265 -10.70 -6.18 -10.95
CA ARG A 265 -11.55 -6.34 -9.75
C ARG A 265 -11.92 -7.79 -9.47
N MET A 266 -11.73 -8.67 -10.44
CA MET A 266 -12.18 -10.06 -10.43
C MET A 266 -11.13 -10.96 -9.76
N ASN A 267 -11.36 -11.34 -8.51
CA ASN A 267 -10.53 -12.26 -7.73
C ASN A 267 -11.06 -13.71 -7.80
N ALA A 268 -12.38 -13.88 -7.93
CA ALA A 268 -13.07 -15.16 -7.90
C ALA A 268 -13.17 -15.84 -9.28
N ILE A 269 -12.45 -15.33 -10.30
CA ILE A 269 -12.43 -15.92 -11.65
C ILE A 269 -11.23 -16.84 -11.91
N ASN A 270 -10.24 -16.83 -11.01
CA ASN A 270 -9.07 -17.68 -11.12
C ASN A 270 -9.42 -19.16 -10.87
N PRO A 271 -8.63 -20.11 -11.42
CA PRO A 271 -8.86 -21.54 -11.18
C PRO A 271 -8.93 -21.89 -9.70
N TRP A 272 -9.96 -22.63 -9.26
CA TRP A 272 -10.02 -23.20 -7.90
C TRP A 272 -9.61 -24.66 -7.99
N ALA A 273 -8.75 -25.11 -7.07
CA ALA A 273 -8.31 -26.52 -7.01
C ALA A 273 -7.80 -27.04 -8.39
N GLY A 274 -7.17 -26.16 -9.17
CA GLY A 274 -6.63 -26.48 -10.49
C GLY A 274 -7.65 -26.50 -11.65
N GLN A 275 -8.92 -26.16 -11.42
CA GLN A 275 -9.97 -26.18 -12.45
C GLN A 275 -10.36 -24.78 -12.91
N ALA A 276 -10.27 -24.51 -14.22
CA ALA A 276 -10.67 -23.25 -14.83
C ALA A 276 -12.16 -23.27 -15.21
N ARG A 277 -13.03 -23.02 -14.23
CA ARG A 277 -14.50 -23.03 -14.38
C ARG A 277 -15.10 -21.72 -14.88
N VAL A 278 -14.33 -20.64 -14.78
CA VAL A 278 -14.79 -19.29 -15.13
C VAL A 278 -14.03 -18.78 -16.34
N PHE A 279 -14.76 -18.33 -17.36
CA PHE A 279 -14.24 -17.65 -18.54
C PHE A 279 -14.63 -16.18 -18.48
N MET A 280 -13.70 -15.27 -18.78
CA MET A 280 -13.99 -13.84 -18.83
C MET A 280 -13.40 -13.21 -20.09
N ARG A 281 -14.20 -12.40 -20.78
CA ARG A 281 -13.80 -11.58 -21.93
C ARG A 281 -14.19 -10.12 -21.68
N SER A 282 -13.25 -9.21 -21.88
CA SER A 282 -13.46 -7.77 -21.74
C SER A 282 -13.65 -7.13 -23.11
N LEU A 283 -14.79 -6.50 -23.36
CA LEU A 283 -15.11 -5.83 -24.61
C LEU A 283 -15.03 -4.32 -24.44
N ALA A 284 -14.71 -3.61 -25.52
CA ALA A 284 -14.86 -2.18 -25.57
C ALA A 284 -16.19 -1.83 -26.24
N THR A 285 -16.83 -0.72 -25.85
CA THR A 285 -18.07 -0.28 -26.53
C THR A 285 -17.86 -0.02 -28.01
N ARG A 286 -16.66 0.44 -28.42
CA ARG A 286 -16.23 0.80 -29.79
C ARG A 286 -17.06 1.88 -30.49
N GLU A 287 -18.19 2.27 -29.91
CA GLU A 287 -19.06 3.34 -30.38
C GLU A 287 -19.25 4.45 -29.34
N ALA A 288 -19.56 5.64 -29.84
CA ALA A 288 -19.85 6.80 -29.02
C ALA A 288 -21.32 6.79 -28.57
N GLY A 289 -21.56 6.57 -27.28
CA GLY A 289 -22.90 6.71 -26.69
C GLY A 289 -23.72 5.42 -26.59
N SER A 290 -23.14 4.26 -26.90
CA SER A 290 -23.67 2.95 -26.52
C SER A 290 -22.95 2.44 -25.27
N GLU A 291 -23.69 1.81 -24.36
CA GLU A 291 -23.16 1.15 -23.17
C GLU A 291 -22.77 -0.32 -23.39
N ILE A 292 -23.15 -0.90 -24.54
CA ILE A 292 -22.86 -2.27 -24.99
C ILE A 292 -22.04 -2.30 -26.29
N SER A 293 -21.36 -3.42 -26.55
CA SER A 293 -20.73 -3.71 -27.84
C SER A 293 -21.77 -4.19 -28.85
N GLN A 294 -21.64 -3.81 -30.12
CA GLN A 294 -22.53 -4.28 -31.20
C GLN A 294 -22.50 -5.80 -31.39
N ALA A 295 -21.38 -6.44 -31.06
CA ALA A 295 -21.23 -7.89 -31.16
C ALA A 295 -21.79 -8.65 -29.95
N LEU A 296 -22.34 -7.97 -28.94
CA LEU A 296 -22.78 -8.59 -27.69
C LEU A 296 -23.73 -9.79 -27.90
N PRO A 297 -24.76 -9.72 -28.77
CA PRO A 297 -25.65 -10.87 -29.00
C PRO A 297 -24.90 -12.10 -29.53
N ASP A 298 -23.97 -11.90 -30.47
CA ASP A 298 -23.17 -12.99 -31.03
C ASP A 298 -22.22 -13.59 -29.99
N VAL A 299 -21.65 -12.76 -29.11
CA VAL A 299 -20.75 -13.20 -28.02
C VAL A 299 -21.52 -14.01 -26.97
N ILE A 300 -22.73 -13.57 -26.58
CA ILE A 300 -23.60 -14.35 -25.67
C ILE A 300 -23.92 -15.71 -26.29
N ALA A 301 -24.30 -15.73 -27.57
CA ALA A 301 -24.57 -16.96 -28.30
C ALA A 301 -23.34 -17.90 -28.32
N ALA A 302 -22.15 -17.37 -28.57
CA ALA A 302 -20.89 -18.12 -28.53
C ALA A 302 -20.64 -18.78 -27.15
N CYS A 303 -20.87 -18.04 -26.06
CA CYS A 303 -20.76 -18.58 -24.70
C CYS A 303 -21.80 -19.66 -24.43
N LYS A 304 -23.07 -19.48 -24.83
CA LYS A 304 -24.10 -20.52 -24.67
C LYS A 304 -23.71 -21.81 -25.39
N VAL A 305 -23.28 -21.70 -26.65
CA VAL A 305 -22.87 -22.85 -27.48
C VAL A 305 -21.61 -23.54 -26.94
N ALA A 306 -20.72 -22.82 -26.25
CA ALA A 306 -19.54 -23.40 -25.59
C ALA A 306 -19.88 -24.24 -24.34
N GLY A 307 -21.16 -24.27 -23.92
CA GLY A 307 -21.67 -25.15 -22.86
C GLY A 307 -21.46 -24.63 -21.44
N PHE A 308 -21.47 -23.30 -21.25
CA PHE A 308 -21.50 -22.69 -19.92
C PHE A 308 -22.89 -22.83 -19.28
N ASP A 309 -22.92 -22.94 -17.95
CA ASP A 309 -24.16 -23.08 -17.17
C ASP A 309 -24.84 -21.73 -16.91
N LEU A 310 -24.05 -20.64 -16.89
CA LEU A 310 -24.51 -19.26 -16.68
C LEU A 310 -23.64 -18.29 -17.50
N VAL A 311 -24.28 -17.32 -18.16
CA VAL A 311 -23.61 -16.19 -18.80
C VAL A 311 -23.93 -14.91 -18.02
N ILE A 312 -22.91 -14.18 -17.58
CA ILE A 312 -23.03 -12.88 -16.91
C ILE A 312 -22.51 -11.80 -17.84
N VAL A 313 -23.29 -10.74 -18.02
CA VAL A 313 -22.90 -9.58 -18.84
C VAL A 313 -22.87 -8.35 -17.95
N GLU A 314 -21.73 -7.67 -17.89
CA GLU A 314 -21.59 -6.39 -17.22
C GLU A 314 -21.46 -5.27 -18.25
N THR A 315 -22.32 -4.25 -18.16
CA THR A 315 -22.26 -3.07 -19.05
C THR A 315 -21.23 -2.05 -18.57
N SER A 316 -20.92 -1.08 -19.43
CA SER A 316 -20.22 0.13 -18.98
C SER A 316 -21.10 0.97 -18.04
N GLY A 317 -20.55 2.06 -17.48
CA GLY A 317 -21.33 2.98 -16.65
C GLY A 317 -22.43 3.69 -17.44
N ILE A 318 -23.70 3.47 -17.06
CA ILE A 318 -24.87 4.01 -17.77
C ILE A 318 -25.39 5.33 -17.15
N GLY A 319 -26.06 6.13 -17.97
CA GLY A 319 -26.87 7.27 -17.57
C GLY A 319 -28.26 6.87 -17.06
N GLN A 320 -29.12 7.87 -16.79
CA GLN A 320 -30.46 7.62 -16.24
C GLN A 320 -31.45 7.01 -17.25
N GLY A 321 -31.34 7.35 -18.53
CA GLY A 321 -32.27 6.89 -19.60
C GLY A 321 -31.74 5.72 -20.43
N ASP A 322 -30.70 5.04 -19.97
CA ASP A 322 -30.02 3.97 -20.70
C ASP A 322 -30.48 2.61 -20.15
N ALA A 323 -30.87 1.69 -21.03
CA ALA A 323 -31.37 0.34 -20.67
C ALA A 323 -31.07 -0.71 -21.76
N ALA A 324 -30.03 -0.52 -22.58
CA ALA A 324 -29.79 -1.33 -23.78
C ALA A 324 -29.46 -2.81 -23.48
N ILE A 325 -29.13 -3.17 -22.24
CA ILE A 325 -28.87 -4.56 -21.86
C ILE A 325 -30.13 -5.44 -21.82
N VAL A 326 -31.29 -4.85 -21.55
CA VAL A 326 -32.56 -5.54 -21.28
C VAL A 326 -32.95 -6.56 -22.38
N PRO A 327 -32.94 -6.22 -23.69
CA PRO A 327 -33.33 -7.17 -24.73
C PRO A 327 -32.33 -8.32 -24.95
N HIS A 328 -31.18 -8.31 -24.30
CA HIS A 328 -30.10 -9.28 -24.53
C HIS A 328 -29.92 -10.29 -23.40
N VAL A 329 -30.66 -10.15 -22.29
CA VAL A 329 -30.48 -10.96 -21.08
C VAL A 329 -31.81 -11.49 -20.54
N ASP A 330 -31.76 -12.61 -19.82
CA ASP A 330 -32.95 -13.27 -19.26
C ASP A 330 -33.34 -12.69 -17.88
N VAL A 331 -32.35 -12.16 -17.15
CA VAL A 331 -32.52 -11.46 -15.87
C VAL A 331 -31.67 -10.20 -15.89
N SER A 332 -32.24 -9.08 -15.47
CA SER A 332 -31.53 -7.80 -15.37
C SER A 332 -31.40 -7.33 -13.92
N MET A 333 -30.20 -6.83 -13.56
CA MET A 333 -29.90 -6.28 -12.25
C MET A 333 -29.34 -4.86 -12.40
N TYR A 334 -29.97 -3.92 -11.70
CA TYR A 334 -29.50 -2.53 -11.65
C TYR A 334 -28.71 -2.27 -10.36
N VAL A 335 -27.47 -1.81 -10.53
CA VAL A 335 -26.56 -1.47 -9.43
C VAL A 335 -26.44 0.04 -9.31
N MET A 336 -26.71 0.58 -8.12
CA MET A 336 -26.65 2.01 -7.83
C MET A 336 -26.00 2.27 -6.47
N THR A 337 -25.66 3.52 -6.18
CA THR A 337 -25.22 3.96 -4.85
C THR A 337 -26.34 4.68 -4.11
N PRO A 338 -26.23 4.93 -2.79
CA PRO A 338 -27.17 5.78 -2.07
C PRO A 338 -27.24 7.23 -2.55
N GLU A 339 -26.27 7.67 -3.36
CA GLU A 339 -26.08 9.06 -3.78
C GLU A 339 -26.73 9.31 -5.16
N PHE A 340 -28.06 9.27 -5.24
CA PHE A 340 -28.83 9.50 -6.49
C PHE A 340 -29.52 10.87 -6.58
N GLY A 341 -29.30 11.76 -5.60
CA GLY A 341 -29.95 13.05 -5.50
C GLY A 341 -31.30 12.98 -4.76
N ALA A 342 -32.30 13.71 -5.25
CA ALA A 342 -33.64 13.70 -4.66
C ALA A 342 -34.42 12.42 -5.06
N ALA A 343 -35.35 11.97 -4.22
CA ALA A 343 -36.20 10.80 -4.50
C ALA A 343 -36.96 10.90 -5.84
N SER A 344 -37.32 12.10 -6.28
CA SER A 344 -37.97 12.34 -7.59
C SER A 344 -37.07 12.04 -8.80
N GLN A 345 -35.76 11.87 -8.61
CA GLN A 345 -34.87 11.43 -9.70
C GLN A 345 -35.08 9.95 -10.03
N LEU A 346 -35.57 9.14 -9.08
CA LEU A 346 -35.83 7.72 -9.29
C LEU A 346 -36.92 7.51 -10.35
N GLU A 347 -37.86 8.44 -10.48
CA GLU A 347 -38.89 8.43 -11.53
C GLU A 347 -38.33 8.63 -12.96
N LYS A 348 -37.05 8.98 -13.10
CA LYS A 348 -36.38 9.21 -14.39
C LYS A 348 -35.36 8.13 -14.75
N ILE A 349 -35.19 7.14 -13.88
CA ILE A 349 -34.23 6.06 -14.12
C ILE A 349 -34.99 4.94 -14.83
N ASP A 350 -34.87 4.87 -16.15
CA ASP A 350 -35.58 3.88 -16.99
C ASP A 350 -35.29 2.46 -16.52
N MET A 351 -34.05 2.19 -16.09
CA MET A 351 -33.66 0.86 -15.62
C MET A 351 -34.45 0.40 -14.37
N LEU A 352 -35.06 1.29 -13.59
CA LEU A 352 -35.92 0.89 -12.47
C LEU A 352 -37.28 0.31 -12.92
N ASP A 353 -37.70 0.57 -14.15
CA ASP A 353 -38.89 -0.07 -14.74
C ASP A 353 -38.59 -1.51 -15.18
N PHE A 354 -37.38 -1.75 -15.72
CA PHE A 354 -37.03 -3.03 -16.33
C PHE A 354 -36.30 -4.01 -15.40
N ALA A 355 -35.52 -3.52 -14.44
CA ALA A 355 -34.66 -4.35 -13.61
C ALA A 355 -35.45 -5.39 -12.81
N ASP A 356 -35.07 -6.66 -12.88
CA ASP A 356 -35.63 -7.72 -12.03
C ASP A 356 -35.18 -7.57 -10.57
N PHE A 357 -33.91 -7.20 -10.38
CA PHE A 357 -33.29 -6.99 -9.08
C PHE A 357 -32.59 -5.63 -9.02
N ILE A 358 -32.60 -5.01 -7.85
CA ILE A 358 -31.84 -3.78 -7.60
C ILE A 358 -30.87 -4.01 -6.46
N ALA A 359 -29.61 -3.64 -6.69
CA ALA A 359 -28.56 -3.63 -5.69
C ALA A 359 -28.13 -2.18 -5.42
N ILE A 360 -28.50 -1.66 -4.24
CA ILE A 360 -27.98 -0.40 -3.71
C ILE A 360 -26.65 -0.72 -3.04
N ASN A 361 -25.59 -0.70 -3.83
CA ASN A 361 -24.25 -1.02 -3.39
C ASN A 361 -23.60 0.18 -2.66
N LYS A 362 -22.49 -0.06 -1.96
CA LYS A 362 -21.85 0.92 -1.06
C LYS A 362 -22.79 1.36 0.06
N PHE A 363 -23.46 0.38 0.66
CA PHE A 363 -24.48 0.60 1.68
C PHE A 363 -23.93 1.15 3.01
N ASP A 364 -22.60 1.24 3.14
CA ASP A 364 -21.88 1.96 4.19
C ASP A 364 -21.99 3.50 4.08
N ARG A 365 -22.42 4.00 2.92
CA ARG A 365 -22.56 5.44 2.67
C ARG A 365 -23.72 6.07 3.44
N LYS A 366 -23.58 7.35 3.75
CA LYS A 366 -24.62 8.13 4.43
C LYS A 366 -25.90 8.15 3.60
N GLY A 367 -27.04 7.90 4.24
CA GLY A 367 -28.35 7.91 3.58
C GLY A 367 -28.74 6.58 2.92
N ALA A 368 -27.93 5.52 3.04
CA ALA A 368 -28.22 4.20 2.47
C ALA A 368 -29.58 3.61 2.89
N GLN A 369 -29.98 3.81 4.15
CA GLN A 369 -31.29 3.35 4.64
C GLN A 369 -32.47 4.09 4.00
N ASP A 370 -32.37 5.42 3.84
CA ASP A 370 -33.37 6.21 3.13
C ASP A 370 -33.41 5.84 1.64
N ALA A 371 -32.24 5.63 1.03
CA ALA A 371 -32.09 5.14 -0.34
C ALA A 371 -32.83 3.81 -0.55
N LEU A 372 -32.64 2.84 0.36
CA LEU A 372 -33.34 1.55 0.32
C LEU A 372 -34.86 1.72 0.30
N ARG A 373 -35.38 2.53 1.22
CA ARG A 373 -36.81 2.81 1.30
C ARG A 373 -37.34 3.45 0.02
N ASP A 374 -36.66 4.47 -0.48
CA ASP A 374 -37.15 5.29 -1.60
C ASP A 374 -37.12 4.49 -2.91
N VAL A 375 -36.04 3.73 -3.14
CA VAL A 375 -35.92 2.83 -4.30
C VAL A 375 -36.92 1.67 -4.22
N ALA A 376 -37.12 1.07 -3.04
CA ALA A 376 -38.11 0.00 -2.88
C ALA A 376 -39.54 0.48 -3.15
N LYS A 377 -39.89 1.69 -2.68
CA LYS A 377 -41.18 2.32 -3.01
C LYS A 377 -41.31 2.64 -4.49
N GLN A 378 -40.24 3.11 -5.13
CA GLN A 378 -40.28 3.41 -6.56
C GLN A 378 -40.46 2.13 -7.38
N TYR A 379 -39.72 1.07 -7.07
CA TYR A 379 -39.87 -0.23 -7.70
C TYR A 379 -41.29 -0.79 -7.55
N GLN A 380 -41.87 -0.67 -6.35
CA GLN A 380 -43.25 -1.07 -6.09
C GLN A 380 -44.23 -0.31 -6.98
N ARG A 381 -44.04 1.01 -7.14
CA ARG A 381 -44.88 1.89 -7.97
C ARG A 381 -44.80 1.50 -9.44
N ASN A 382 -43.58 1.35 -9.97
CA ASN A 382 -43.32 1.02 -11.37
C ASN A 382 -43.99 -0.29 -11.79
N ARG A 383 -44.20 -1.21 -10.84
CA ARG A 383 -44.83 -2.52 -11.07
C ARG A 383 -46.23 -2.67 -10.47
N GLU A 384 -46.82 -1.59 -9.95
CA GLU A 384 -48.16 -1.54 -9.34
C GLU A 384 -48.39 -2.61 -8.25
N MET A 385 -47.34 -3.01 -7.51
CA MET A 385 -47.39 -4.10 -6.52
C MET A 385 -47.91 -3.63 -5.14
N TRP A 386 -49.05 -2.95 -5.13
CA TRP A 386 -49.62 -2.29 -3.94
C TRP A 386 -50.06 -3.26 -2.82
N SER A 387 -50.30 -4.52 -3.16
CA SER A 387 -50.68 -5.57 -2.20
C SER A 387 -49.49 -6.18 -1.45
N LYS A 388 -48.25 -5.90 -1.88
CA LYS A 388 -47.02 -6.32 -1.21
C LYS A 388 -46.40 -5.15 -0.47
N ARG A 389 -45.61 -5.41 0.58
CA ARG A 389 -44.88 -4.34 1.28
C ARG A 389 -43.63 -3.93 0.49
N PRO A 390 -43.18 -2.66 0.58
CA PRO A 390 -41.91 -2.24 -0.04
C PRO A 390 -40.71 -3.11 0.36
N GLU A 391 -40.67 -3.59 1.60
CA GLU A 391 -39.62 -4.48 2.14
C GLU A 391 -39.54 -5.85 1.43
N GLU A 392 -40.61 -6.25 0.75
CA GLU A 392 -40.69 -7.50 -0.01
C GLU A 392 -40.21 -7.34 -1.46
N MET A 393 -39.95 -6.10 -1.90
CA MET A 393 -39.42 -5.84 -3.25
C MET A 393 -37.99 -6.40 -3.35
N PRO A 394 -37.55 -6.87 -4.52
CA PRO A 394 -36.20 -7.40 -4.74
C PRO A 394 -35.17 -6.27 -4.85
N VAL A 395 -35.13 -5.42 -3.83
CA VAL A 395 -34.21 -4.30 -3.68
C VAL A 395 -33.34 -4.61 -2.46
N TYR A 396 -32.03 -4.68 -2.67
CA TYR A 396 -31.06 -5.12 -1.68
C TYR A 396 -30.02 -4.03 -1.42
N GLY A 397 -29.67 -3.81 -0.15
CA GLY A 397 -28.54 -2.98 0.24
C GLY A 397 -27.26 -3.81 0.34
N THR A 398 -26.29 -3.60 -0.54
CA THR A 398 -25.07 -4.43 -0.58
C THR A 398 -23.81 -3.64 -0.27
N GLN A 399 -22.80 -4.30 0.27
CA GLN A 399 -21.47 -3.72 0.43
C GLN A 399 -20.42 -4.66 -0.17
N ALA A 400 -20.21 -4.60 -1.49
CA ALA A 400 -19.27 -5.48 -2.17
C ALA A 400 -17.79 -5.29 -1.75
N SER A 401 -17.44 -4.14 -1.14
CA SER A 401 -16.11 -3.92 -0.56
C SER A 401 -15.89 -4.70 0.73
N ARG A 402 -16.98 -5.07 1.42
CA ARG A 402 -16.94 -5.78 2.69
C ARG A 402 -16.93 -7.27 2.44
N PHE A 403 -15.97 -7.93 3.05
CA PHE A 403 -15.89 -9.39 3.00
C PHE A 403 -17.10 -10.03 3.71
N ASN A 404 -17.64 -11.08 3.08
CA ASN A 404 -18.78 -11.87 3.56
C ASN A 404 -19.98 -11.00 3.97
N ASP A 405 -20.19 -9.92 3.21
CA ASP A 405 -21.33 -9.05 3.41
C ASP A 405 -22.63 -9.86 3.35
N ASP A 406 -23.43 -9.72 4.40
CA ASP A 406 -24.73 -10.37 4.55
C ASP A 406 -25.74 -9.81 3.55
N GLY A 407 -25.61 -8.53 3.18
CA GLY A 407 -26.39 -7.91 2.10
C GLY A 407 -26.14 -8.56 0.73
N VAL A 408 -24.88 -8.78 0.35
CA VAL A 408 -24.53 -9.48 -0.91
C VAL A 408 -25.02 -10.93 -0.91
N THR A 409 -24.90 -11.63 0.22
CA THR A 409 -25.40 -13.02 0.33
C THR A 409 -26.91 -13.07 0.22
N ALA A 410 -27.64 -12.12 0.81
CA ALA A 410 -29.10 -11.99 0.65
C ALA A 410 -29.50 -11.72 -0.81
N LEU A 411 -28.77 -10.86 -1.52
CA LEU A 411 -28.97 -10.63 -2.96
C LEU A 411 -28.76 -11.91 -3.77
N TYR A 412 -27.67 -12.66 -3.52
CA TYR A 412 -27.41 -13.94 -4.16
C TYR A 412 -28.54 -14.96 -3.94
N GLN A 413 -28.98 -15.12 -2.68
CA GLN A 413 -30.07 -16.03 -2.32
C GLN A 413 -31.41 -15.60 -2.93
N GLY A 414 -31.61 -14.29 -3.15
CA GLY A 414 -32.76 -13.77 -3.90
C GLY A 414 -32.69 -14.05 -5.41
N LEU A 415 -31.49 -13.98 -6.01
CA LEU A 415 -31.25 -14.22 -7.45
C LEU A 415 -31.37 -15.71 -7.82
N LEU A 416 -30.85 -16.60 -6.97
CA LEU A 416 -30.69 -18.02 -7.27
C LEU A 416 -31.99 -18.72 -7.72
N PRO A 417 -33.15 -18.58 -7.03
CA PRO A 417 -34.39 -19.21 -7.46
C PRO A 417 -34.85 -18.77 -8.86
N ARG A 418 -34.63 -17.50 -9.21
CA ARG A 418 -34.99 -16.97 -10.54
C ARG A 418 -34.10 -17.58 -11.62
N LEU A 419 -32.79 -17.71 -11.38
CA LEU A 419 -31.87 -18.36 -12.31
C LEU A 419 -32.18 -19.85 -12.49
N THR A 420 -32.55 -20.55 -11.41
CA THR A 420 -32.95 -21.96 -11.48
C THR A 420 -34.22 -22.17 -12.31
N GLN A 421 -35.21 -21.27 -12.20
CA GLN A 421 -36.41 -21.32 -13.05
C GLN A 421 -36.10 -21.16 -14.55
N LEU A 422 -35.00 -20.48 -14.88
CA LEU A 422 -34.54 -20.23 -16.25
C LEU A 422 -33.57 -21.30 -16.77
N GLY A 423 -33.34 -22.38 -16.01
CA GLY A 423 -32.55 -23.53 -16.46
C GLY A 423 -31.22 -23.76 -15.73
N LEU A 424 -30.83 -22.88 -14.79
CA LEU A 424 -29.60 -23.09 -14.00
C LEU A 424 -29.75 -24.31 -13.09
N ARG A 425 -28.95 -25.35 -13.33
CA ARG A 425 -28.97 -26.59 -12.54
C ARG A 425 -28.06 -26.45 -11.32
N VAL A 426 -28.63 -26.47 -10.12
CA VAL A 426 -27.89 -26.26 -8.86
C VAL A 426 -28.11 -27.41 -7.87
N GLN A 427 -27.17 -27.56 -6.95
CA GLN A 427 -27.25 -28.47 -5.80
C GLN A 427 -27.84 -27.73 -4.59
N ALA A 428 -28.10 -28.46 -3.50
CA ALA A 428 -28.49 -27.85 -2.24
C ALA A 428 -27.37 -26.92 -1.73
N GLY A 429 -27.73 -25.66 -1.46
CA GLY A 429 -26.76 -24.63 -1.07
C GLY A 429 -26.06 -24.94 0.26
N LYS A 430 -24.80 -24.52 0.35
CA LYS A 430 -23.93 -24.67 1.52
C LYS A 430 -23.79 -23.38 2.33
N LEU A 431 -24.13 -22.23 1.75
CA LEU A 431 -24.13 -20.96 2.48
C LEU A 431 -25.26 -20.93 3.50
N VAL A 432 -25.01 -20.27 4.64
CA VAL A 432 -26.02 -20.07 5.68
C VAL A 432 -27.20 -19.30 5.08
N ALA A 433 -28.42 -19.83 5.24
CA ALA A 433 -29.63 -19.14 4.84
C ALA A 433 -29.79 -17.86 5.68
N ILE A 434 -29.89 -16.71 5.01
CA ILE A 434 -30.10 -15.44 5.69
C ILE A 434 -31.58 -15.07 5.55
N GLU A 435 -32.36 -15.39 6.58
CA GLU A 435 -33.78 -15.05 6.64
C GLU A 435 -33.96 -13.57 7.04
N ASP A 436 -34.93 -12.89 6.42
CA ASP A 436 -35.35 -11.51 6.73
C ASP A 436 -34.31 -10.38 6.59
N VAL A 437 -33.12 -10.64 6.03
CA VAL A 437 -32.13 -9.59 5.72
C VAL A 437 -32.29 -9.11 4.28
N ARG A 438 -32.39 -7.78 4.13
CA ARG A 438 -32.45 -7.08 2.82
C ARG A 438 -31.32 -6.08 2.62
N HIS A 439 -30.49 -5.85 3.62
CA HIS A 439 -29.37 -4.93 3.51
C HIS A 439 -28.19 -5.34 4.39
N SER A 440 -27.00 -4.86 4.04
CA SER A 440 -25.79 -5.02 4.86
C SER A 440 -26.04 -4.54 6.28
N SER A 441 -25.60 -5.33 7.27
CA SER A 441 -25.74 -4.99 8.68
C SER A 441 -24.80 -3.88 9.17
N GLY A 442 -23.80 -3.48 8.38
CA GLY A 442 -22.82 -2.45 8.75
C GLY A 442 -21.99 -2.76 10.02
N LYS A 443 -21.97 -4.01 10.50
CA LYS A 443 -21.14 -4.42 11.64
C LYS A 443 -19.65 -4.33 11.21
N ASN A 444 -18.79 -3.69 12.02
CA ASN A 444 -17.34 -3.49 11.80
C ASN A 444 -16.91 -2.25 10.99
N VAL A 445 -17.54 -1.09 11.21
CA VAL A 445 -16.99 0.18 10.67
C VAL A 445 -15.66 0.53 11.37
N ILE A 446 -14.59 0.77 10.59
CA ILE A 446 -13.26 1.10 11.12
C ILE A 446 -13.22 2.50 11.73
N VAL A 447 -13.68 3.52 10.99
CA VAL A 447 -13.82 4.90 11.48
C VAL A 447 -15.30 5.29 11.38
N PRO A 448 -15.99 5.57 12.50
CA PRO A 448 -17.42 5.83 12.48
C PRO A 448 -17.73 7.13 11.69
N PRO A 449 -18.86 7.21 10.96
CA PRO A 449 -19.18 8.38 10.13
C PRO A 449 -19.23 9.71 10.90
N ALA A 450 -19.56 9.67 12.20
CA ALA A 450 -19.55 10.85 13.08
C ALA A 450 -18.14 11.44 13.26
N ARG A 451 -17.09 10.66 13.04
CA ARG A 451 -15.69 11.08 13.11
C ARG A 451 -15.07 11.33 11.74
N ALA A 452 -15.81 11.25 10.62
CA ALA A 452 -15.25 11.31 9.26
C ALA A 452 -14.41 12.56 8.94
N ARG A 453 -14.59 13.68 9.67
CA ARG A 453 -13.86 14.94 9.49
C ARG A 453 -12.70 15.16 10.49
N TYR A 454 -12.24 14.11 11.17
CA TYR A 454 -11.15 14.16 12.17
C TYR A 454 -9.90 14.94 11.71
N LEU A 455 -9.48 14.80 10.46
CA LEU A 455 -8.32 15.52 9.91
C LEU A 455 -8.54 17.05 9.85
N ALA A 456 -9.75 17.51 9.51
CA ALA A 456 -10.08 18.93 9.54
C ALA A 456 -10.07 19.48 10.97
N GLU A 457 -10.59 18.70 11.94
CA GLU A 457 -10.55 19.08 13.36
C GLU A 457 -9.11 19.20 13.88
N ILE A 458 -8.19 18.35 13.40
CA ILE A 458 -6.76 18.44 13.71
C ILE A 458 -6.15 19.69 13.09
N SER A 459 -6.44 19.98 11.82
CA SER A 459 -5.97 21.22 11.17
C SER A 459 -6.42 22.47 11.93
N ASP A 460 -7.69 22.51 12.35
CA ASP A 460 -8.22 23.61 13.17
C ASP A 460 -7.53 23.73 14.53
N THR A 461 -7.19 22.58 15.14
CA THR A 461 -6.47 22.51 16.41
C THR A 461 -5.07 23.10 16.28
N VAL A 462 -4.30 22.69 15.26
CA VAL A 462 -2.93 23.19 15.05
C VAL A 462 -2.95 24.67 14.69
N ARG A 463 -3.83 25.13 13.78
CA ARG A 463 -3.96 26.56 13.49
C ARG A 463 -4.43 27.35 14.71
N GLY A 464 -5.27 26.75 15.56
CA GLY A 464 -5.69 27.28 16.86
C GLY A 464 -4.50 27.51 17.79
N TYR A 465 -3.60 26.53 17.89
CA TYR A 465 -2.36 26.63 18.66
C TYR A 465 -1.45 27.78 18.18
N HIS A 466 -1.30 27.98 16.87
CA HIS A 466 -0.51 29.09 16.32
C HIS A 466 -1.17 30.45 16.57
N ARG A 467 -2.50 30.57 16.44
CA ARG A 467 -3.23 31.80 16.80
C ARG A 467 -3.05 32.14 18.29
N PHE A 468 -3.19 31.14 19.15
CA PHE A 468 -2.98 31.28 20.58
C PHE A 468 -1.55 31.74 20.89
N THR A 469 -0.54 31.08 20.31
CA THR A 469 0.88 31.45 20.46
C THR A 469 1.14 32.90 20.04
N ARG A 470 0.63 33.34 18.87
CA ARG A 470 0.79 34.74 18.42
C ARG A 470 0.18 35.75 19.38
N LYS A 471 -0.99 35.44 19.96
CA LYS A 471 -1.61 36.29 21.00
C LYS A 471 -0.70 36.38 22.22
N GLN A 472 -0.24 35.25 22.75
CA GLN A 472 0.61 35.19 23.94
C GLN A 472 1.97 35.90 23.73
N VAL A 473 2.57 35.74 22.55
CA VAL A 473 3.81 36.44 22.15
C VAL A 473 3.63 37.95 22.15
N THR A 474 2.51 38.45 21.62
CA THR A 474 2.19 39.88 21.59
C THR A 474 2.04 40.42 23.01
N LEU A 475 1.26 39.73 23.85
CA LEU A 475 1.07 40.11 25.26
C LEU A 475 2.39 40.13 26.05
N ALA A 476 3.25 39.12 25.87
CA ALA A 476 4.55 39.05 26.53
C ALA A 476 5.47 40.22 26.14
N ARG A 477 5.49 40.57 24.85
CA ARG A 477 6.25 41.71 24.33
C ARG A 477 5.73 43.03 24.87
N GLU A 478 4.43 43.27 24.79
CA GLU A 478 3.80 44.50 25.28
C GLU A 478 4.02 44.66 26.79
N ARG A 479 3.87 43.58 27.56
CA ARG A 479 4.15 43.59 29.01
C ARG A 479 5.60 44.00 29.30
N GLN A 480 6.57 43.45 28.57
CA GLN A 480 7.98 43.82 28.72
C GLN A 480 8.24 45.28 28.33
N GLN A 481 7.72 45.72 27.18
CA GLN A 481 7.91 47.09 26.69
C GLN A 481 7.34 48.13 27.64
N LEU A 482 6.14 47.89 28.20
CA LEU A 482 5.53 48.76 29.21
C LEU A 482 6.37 48.80 30.49
N SER A 483 6.82 47.64 30.97
CA SER A 483 7.67 47.53 32.17
C SER A 483 9.00 48.26 32.01
N GLU A 484 9.67 48.10 30.86
CA GLU A 484 10.95 48.76 30.57
C GLU A 484 10.78 50.27 30.33
N SER A 485 9.69 50.68 29.67
CA SER A 485 9.35 52.10 29.52
C SER A 485 9.10 52.75 30.88
N LYS A 486 8.37 52.08 31.78
CA LYS A 486 8.17 52.51 33.17
C LYS A 486 9.52 52.69 33.88
N ARG A 487 10.41 51.69 33.79
CA ARG A 487 11.74 51.74 34.40
C ARG A 487 12.58 52.92 33.87
N MET A 488 12.58 53.13 32.55
CA MET A 488 13.31 54.23 31.92
C MET A 488 12.79 55.61 32.34
N LEU A 489 11.47 55.80 32.39
CA LEU A 489 10.87 57.07 32.84
C LEU A 489 11.12 57.33 34.32
N ALA A 490 11.10 56.29 35.16
CA ALA A 490 11.46 56.40 36.57
C ALA A 490 12.92 56.86 36.74
N ILE A 491 13.86 56.32 35.96
CA ILE A 491 15.27 56.75 35.95
C ILE A 491 15.41 58.20 35.45
N ALA A 492 14.61 58.60 34.47
CA ALA A 492 14.60 59.96 33.93
C ALA A 492 13.81 60.96 34.80
N HIS A 493 13.28 60.53 35.95
CA HIS A 493 12.42 61.33 36.83
C HIS A 493 11.21 61.95 36.13
N LYS A 494 10.63 61.25 35.15
CA LYS A 494 9.41 61.66 34.43
C LYS A 494 8.22 60.82 34.91
N ALA A 495 7.08 61.48 35.12
CA ALA A 495 5.85 60.81 35.55
C ALA A 495 5.09 60.23 34.35
N ALA A 496 4.84 58.92 34.38
CA ALA A 496 3.84 58.24 33.57
C ALA A 496 3.38 56.99 34.34
N ASP A 497 2.08 56.69 34.27
CA ASP A 497 1.51 55.50 34.90
C ASP A 497 1.18 54.45 33.83
N PHE A 498 1.76 53.26 34.01
CA PHE A 498 1.55 52.10 33.15
C PHE A 498 1.08 50.87 33.94
N ASP A 499 0.83 51.00 35.26
CA ASP A 499 0.59 49.85 36.13
C ASP A 499 -0.69 49.08 35.75
N ASP A 500 -1.76 49.80 35.43
CA ASP A 500 -3.01 49.19 34.98
C ASP A 500 -2.82 48.39 33.69
N LEU A 501 -2.08 48.95 32.71
CA LEU A 501 -1.80 48.27 31.43
C LEU A 501 -0.90 47.04 31.60
N ILE A 502 0.10 47.12 32.49
CA ILE A 502 0.98 45.97 32.80
C ILE A 502 0.16 44.87 33.47
N ALA A 503 -0.68 45.21 34.44
CA ALA A 503 -1.55 44.26 35.13
C ALA A 503 -2.59 43.64 34.18
N GLU A 504 -3.14 44.42 33.24
CA GLU A 504 -4.05 43.95 32.20
C GLU A 504 -3.35 42.92 31.29
N ARG A 505 -2.17 43.25 30.76
CA ARG A 505 -1.40 42.31 29.92
C ARG A 505 -1.01 41.06 30.68
N ASP A 506 -0.62 41.18 31.94
CA ASP A 506 -0.34 40.01 32.76
C ASP A 506 -1.61 39.17 32.97
N ALA A 507 -2.76 39.76 33.32
CA ALA A 507 -4.01 39.03 33.52
C ALA A 507 -4.49 38.29 32.25
N GLU A 508 -4.26 38.86 31.07
CA GLU A 508 -4.61 38.23 29.78
C GLU A 508 -3.64 37.11 29.35
N MET A 509 -2.41 37.10 29.88
CA MET A 509 -1.44 36.05 29.59
C MET A 509 -1.85 34.73 30.25
N ASP A 510 -1.71 33.65 29.50
CA ASP A 510 -1.98 32.30 29.98
C ASP A 510 -0.97 31.86 31.07
N GLY A 511 -1.43 31.08 32.04
CA GLY A 511 -0.61 30.60 33.15
C GLY A 511 0.58 29.75 32.71
N GLY A 512 0.41 28.93 31.66
CA GLY A 512 1.49 28.15 31.06
C GLY A 512 2.52 29.03 30.36
N ALA A 513 2.07 30.04 29.61
CA ALA A 513 2.95 31.02 28.96
C ALA A 513 3.79 31.82 29.97
N LYS A 514 3.17 32.27 31.09
CA LYS A 514 3.88 32.93 32.19
C LYS A 514 4.94 32.02 32.80
N LYS A 515 4.59 30.76 33.04
CA LYS A 515 5.51 29.76 33.60
C LYS A 515 6.71 29.52 32.69
N LEU A 516 6.51 29.44 31.38
CA LEU A 516 7.60 29.29 30.40
C LEU A 516 8.60 30.44 30.48
N LEU A 517 8.12 31.69 30.51
CA LEU A 517 9.00 32.86 30.65
C LEU A 517 9.72 32.89 32.01
N ALA A 518 9.01 32.55 33.09
CA ALA A 518 9.60 32.50 34.43
C ALA A 518 10.72 31.45 34.55
N GLN A 519 10.60 30.33 33.82
CA GLN A 519 11.58 29.24 33.81
C GLN A 519 12.75 29.46 32.84
N TRP A 520 12.68 30.46 31.97
CA TRP A 520 13.71 30.71 30.96
C TRP A 520 15.12 30.96 31.56
N PRO A 521 15.29 31.79 32.60
CA PRO A 521 16.61 31.99 33.22
C PRO A 521 17.20 30.70 33.79
N ASP A 522 16.37 29.88 34.44
CA ASP A 522 16.79 28.58 34.99
C ASP A 522 17.20 27.60 33.88
N MET A 523 16.46 27.60 32.76
CA MET A 523 16.83 26.84 31.57
C MET A 523 18.19 27.31 31.01
N GLN A 524 18.41 28.63 30.89
CA GLN A 524 19.69 29.17 30.45
C GLN A 524 20.84 28.71 31.35
N ALA A 525 20.65 28.75 32.67
CA ALA A 525 21.63 28.28 33.64
C ALA A 525 21.91 26.77 33.49
N ALA A 526 20.87 25.95 33.33
CA ALA A 526 20.99 24.50 33.20
C ALA A 526 21.78 24.08 31.95
N TYR A 527 21.63 24.81 30.83
CA TYR A 527 22.38 24.56 29.59
C TYR A 527 23.69 25.35 29.47
N ALA A 528 24.06 26.15 30.50
CA ALA A 528 25.29 26.94 30.48
C ALA A 528 26.56 26.18 30.93
N GLY A 529 26.37 25.19 31.82
CA GLY A 529 27.45 24.40 32.42
C GLY A 529 28.04 23.34 31.48
N ASP A 530 29.00 22.57 32.00
CA ASP A 530 29.62 21.44 31.29
C ASP A 530 28.80 20.15 31.41
N ASP A 531 27.92 20.07 32.41
CA ASP A 531 27.08 18.91 32.72
C ASP A 531 25.63 19.33 32.95
N TYR A 532 24.71 18.49 32.50
CA TYR A 532 23.28 18.55 32.82
C TYR A 532 22.95 17.47 33.84
N VAL A 533 22.45 17.88 35.00
CA VAL A 533 22.22 16.99 36.13
C VAL A 533 20.72 16.84 36.36
N VAL A 534 20.21 15.61 36.24
CA VAL A 534 18.81 15.27 36.54
C VAL A 534 18.77 14.28 37.70
N LYS A 535 18.00 14.59 38.74
CA LYS A 535 17.69 13.64 39.81
C LYS A 535 16.40 12.91 39.47
N ILE A 536 16.50 11.60 39.26
CA ILE A 536 15.34 10.72 39.07
C ILE A 536 15.32 9.76 40.25
N ARG A 537 14.36 9.97 41.18
CA ARG A 537 14.32 9.28 42.48
C ARG A 537 15.65 9.49 43.22
N ASP A 538 16.31 8.41 43.64
CA ASP A 538 17.59 8.45 44.36
C ASP A 538 18.83 8.44 43.45
N LYS A 539 18.65 8.46 42.12
CA LYS A 539 19.76 8.41 41.16
C LYS A 539 19.99 9.77 40.49
N GLU A 540 21.22 10.24 40.57
CA GLU A 540 21.70 11.39 39.82
C GLU A 540 22.23 10.91 38.46
N ILE A 541 21.61 11.40 37.38
CA ILE A 541 22.05 11.15 36.01
C ILE A 541 22.74 12.43 35.54
N ARG A 542 24.02 12.31 35.18
CA ARG A 542 24.81 13.40 34.60
C ARG A 542 24.99 13.17 33.11
N THR A 543 24.71 14.19 32.32
CA THR A 543 24.94 14.19 30.88
C THR A 543 25.90 15.32 30.53
N ARG A 544 27.04 14.98 29.94
CA ARG A 544 28.01 15.99 29.49
C ARG A 544 27.41 16.83 28.36
N LEU A 545 27.49 18.16 28.51
CA LEU A 545 26.94 19.15 27.58
C LEU A 545 27.98 19.71 26.60
N VAL A 546 29.26 19.64 26.93
CA VAL A 546 30.33 20.28 26.15
C VAL A 546 31.32 19.27 25.61
N GLN A 547 31.61 19.37 24.31
CA GLN A 547 32.72 18.71 23.65
C GLN A 547 33.73 19.74 23.15
N HIS A 548 35.02 19.47 23.35
CA HIS A 548 36.09 20.32 22.85
C HIS A 548 36.55 19.85 21.47
N THR A 549 36.76 20.79 20.54
CA THR A 549 37.42 20.52 19.26
C THR A 549 38.93 20.38 19.47
N LEU A 550 39.64 19.93 18.42
CA LEU A 550 41.12 19.93 18.41
C LEU A 550 41.71 21.33 18.61
N SER A 551 40.99 22.38 18.22
CA SER A 551 41.39 23.78 18.43
C SER A 551 41.07 24.30 19.85
N GLY A 552 40.48 23.47 20.71
CA GLY A 552 40.06 23.84 22.07
C GLY A 552 38.70 24.54 22.16
N THR A 553 38.01 24.77 21.02
CA THR A 553 36.69 25.40 20.98
C THR A 553 35.66 24.55 21.71
N ARG A 554 34.85 25.18 22.57
CA ARG A 554 33.76 24.53 23.31
C ARG A 554 32.51 24.48 22.45
N ILE A 555 32.10 23.27 22.02
CA ILE A 555 30.86 23.03 21.30
C ILE A 555 29.84 22.44 22.28
N ARG A 556 28.70 23.12 22.42
CA ARG A 556 27.58 22.66 23.24
C ARG A 556 26.70 21.69 22.46
N LYS A 557 26.22 20.64 23.13
CA LYS A 557 25.18 19.74 22.60
C LYS A 557 23.92 20.50 22.22
N VAL A 558 23.44 21.41 23.08
CA VAL A 558 22.27 22.25 22.79
C VAL A 558 22.64 23.73 22.92
N SER A 559 22.41 24.49 21.86
CA SER A 559 22.63 25.94 21.82
C SER A 559 21.30 26.68 22.00
N LEU A 560 21.24 27.60 22.97
CA LEU A 560 20.04 28.40 23.23
C LEU A 560 20.11 29.75 22.51
N PRO A 561 18.96 30.32 22.07
CA PRO A 561 18.92 31.68 21.56
C PRO A 561 19.29 32.69 22.65
N ARG A 562 19.77 33.87 22.20
CA ARG A 562 20.15 35.01 23.06
C ARG A 562 19.18 36.17 22.90
N TYR A 563 17.90 35.87 22.73
CA TYR A 563 16.87 36.90 22.62
C TYR A 563 16.70 37.63 23.94
N GLU A 564 16.49 38.94 23.86
CA GLU A 564 16.13 39.79 25.01
C GLU A 564 14.63 40.09 25.04
N ASP A 565 13.97 40.11 23.87
CA ASP A 565 12.53 40.30 23.75
C ASP A 565 11.77 39.06 24.28
N HIS A 566 10.97 39.27 25.33
CA HIS A 566 10.12 38.24 25.93
C HIS A 566 9.13 37.65 24.93
N GLY A 567 8.70 38.41 23.92
CA GLY A 567 7.89 37.91 22.83
C GLY A 567 8.62 36.84 22.01
N GLU A 568 9.89 37.07 21.65
CA GLU A 568 10.68 36.11 20.87
C GLU A 568 11.13 34.91 21.70
N ILE A 569 11.42 35.09 22.98
CA ILE A 569 11.67 33.98 23.92
C ILE A 569 10.43 33.08 24.00
N LEU A 570 9.25 33.66 24.20
CA LEU A 570 8.02 32.88 24.31
C LEU A 570 7.66 32.20 22.99
N ARG A 571 7.86 32.88 21.84
CA ARG A 571 7.69 32.29 20.51
C ARG A 571 8.55 31.03 20.36
N PHE A 572 9.83 31.12 20.69
CA PHE A 572 10.75 29.99 20.65
C PHE A 572 10.28 28.85 21.56
N LEU A 573 9.95 29.14 22.82
CA LEU A 573 9.53 28.13 23.80
C LEU A 573 8.21 27.43 23.44
N MET A 574 7.32 28.10 22.70
CA MET A 574 6.04 27.53 22.28
C MET A 574 6.11 26.82 20.92
N LEU A 575 6.89 27.32 19.96
CA LEU A 575 6.92 26.72 18.61
C LEU A 575 8.07 25.72 18.42
N GLU A 576 9.20 25.97 19.06
CA GLU A 576 10.46 25.28 18.77
C GLU A 576 11.31 25.09 20.02
N ASN A 577 10.71 24.66 21.12
CA ASN A 577 11.44 24.48 22.37
C ASN A 577 12.67 23.55 22.23
N VAL A 578 13.52 23.53 23.26
CA VAL A 578 14.69 22.64 23.30
C VAL A 578 14.28 21.17 23.09
N PRO A 579 15.16 20.32 22.54
CA PRO A 579 14.91 18.88 22.45
C PRO A 579 14.41 18.31 23.79
N GLY A 580 13.41 17.44 23.74
CA GLY A 580 12.79 16.83 24.92
C GLY A 580 11.72 17.65 25.62
N SER A 581 11.39 18.86 25.14
CA SER A 581 10.32 19.71 25.66
C SER A 581 9.25 20.00 24.61
N PHE A 582 7.98 20.10 25.02
CA PHE A 582 6.85 20.38 24.12
C PHE A 582 7.10 21.69 23.31
N PRO A 583 6.79 21.74 22.00
CA PRO A 583 6.12 20.71 21.17
C PRO A 583 7.09 19.71 20.50
N PHE A 584 8.27 19.50 21.07
CA PHE A 584 9.27 18.52 20.64
C PHE A 584 9.81 18.71 19.21
N THR A 585 9.67 19.92 18.66
CA THR A 585 10.10 20.28 17.29
C THR A 585 11.54 19.86 17.02
N ALA A 586 12.47 20.12 17.95
CA ALA A 586 13.89 19.79 17.82
C ALA A 586 14.27 18.36 18.26
N GLY A 587 13.30 17.54 18.65
CA GLY A 587 13.50 16.16 19.07
C GLY A 587 12.72 15.80 20.34
N VAL A 588 12.36 14.52 20.46
CA VAL A 588 11.53 14.00 21.56
C VAL A 588 12.29 13.65 22.85
N PHE A 589 13.63 13.61 22.78
CA PHE A 589 14.53 13.36 23.90
C PHE A 589 15.41 14.58 24.15
N ALA A 590 15.80 14.78 25.41
CA ALA A 590 16.62 15.91 25.81
C ALA A 590 18.00 15.91 25.12
N PHE A 591 18.59 14.72 24.98
CA PHE A 591 19.86 14.50 24.32
C PHE A 591 19.82 13.18 23.54
N LYS A 592 20.67 13.05 22.52
CA LYS A 592 20.91 11.79 21.81
C LYS A 592 21.47 10.72 22.76
N ARG A 593 21.24 9.44 22.46
CA ARG A 593 21.74 8.33 23.30
C ARG A 593 23.26 8.22 23.18
N GLU A 594 23.94 8.09 24.32
CA GLU A 594 25.36 7.72 24.34
C GLU A 594 25.49 6.20 24.24
N GLY A 595 26.30 5.71 23.29
CA GLY A 595 26.55 4.27 23.08
C GLY A 595 25.51 3.51 22.23
N GLU A 596 24.41 4.16 21.83
CA GLU A 596 23.42 3.59 20.91
C GLU A 596 23.15 4.56 19.75
N ASP A 597 24.02 4.51 18.74
CA ASP A 597 23.86 5.29 17.51
C ASP A 597 22.51 4.94 16.83
N PRO A 598 21.87 5.88 16.11
CA PRO A 598 20.58 5.64 15.44
C PRO A 598 20.68 4.61 14.29
N THR A 599 21.89 4.17 13.96
CA THR A 599 22.21 3.21 12.92
C THR A 599 21.32 1.96 13.02
N ARG A 600 20.61 1.68 11.93
CA ARG A 600 19.84 0.46 11.75
C ARG A 600 19.97 0.03 10.29
N MET A 601 20.79 -1.00 10.05
CA MET A 601 21.03 -1.50 8.70
C MET A 601 19.99 -2.55 8.33
N PHE A 602 19.40 -2.36 7.15
CA PHE A 602 18.49 -3.29 6.50
C PHE A 602 19.30 -4.50 5.99
N ALA A 603 18.86 -5.71 6.32
CA ALA A 603 19.49 -6.93 5.83
C ALA A 603 18.44 -8.04 5.65
N GLY A 604 18.62 -8.82 4.58
CA GLY A 604 17.81 -9.97 4.24
C GLY A 604 18.21 -10.47 2.87
N GLU A 605 18.71 -11.69 2.81
CA GLU A 605 19.10 -12.35 1.56
C GLU A 605 19.18 -13.86 1.79
N GLY A 606 18.69 -14.64 0.81
CA GLY A 606 18.75 -16.09 0.83
C GLY A 606 17.86 -16.70 1.90
N ASP A 607 18.38 -17.72 2.56
CA ASP A 607 17.71 -18.40 3.68
C ASP A 607 17.94 -17.70 5.03
N ALA A 608 17.25 -18.20 6.06
CA ALA A 608 17.39 -17.70 7.43
C ALA A 608 18.85 -17.76 7.94
N PHE A 609 19.64 -18.75 7.51
CA PHE A 609 21.01 -18.94 7.96
C PHE A 609 21.95 -17.88 7.41
N ARG A 610 21.86 -17.56 6.11
CA ARG A 610 22.67 -16.51 5.47
C ARG A 610 22.36 -15.15 6.07
N THR A 611 21.09 -14.83 6.25
CA THR A 611 20.68 -13.56 6.86
C THR A 611 21.12 -13.46 8.31
N ASN A 612 21.06 -14.54 9.10
CA ASN A 612 21.60 -14.55 10.47
C ASN A 612 23.11 -14.26 10.50
N ARG A 613 23.89 -14.84 9.59
CA ARG A 613 25.33 -14.52 9.44
C ARG A 613 25.55 -13.04 9.15
N ARG A 614 24.76 -12.46 8.25
CA ARG A 614 24.83 -11.01 7.94
C ARG A 614 24.46 -10.15 9.15
N PHE A 615 23.43 -10.52 9.92
CA PHE A 615 23.11 -9.80 11.17
C PHE A 615 24.26 -9.82 12.18
N LYS A 616 24.95 -10.96 12.33
CA LYS A 616 26.13 -11.09 13.18
C LYS A 616 27.27 -10.18 12.67
N LEU A 617 27.50 -10.13 11.36
CA LEU A 617 28.49 -9.25 10.73
C LEU A 617 28.20 -7.76 11.01
N VAL A 618 27.02 -7.26 10.62
CA VAL A 618 26.68 -5.82 10.70
C VAL A 618 26.57 -5.30 12.13
N SER A 619 26.36 -6.21 13.10
CA SER A 619 26.27 -5.85 14.52
C SER A 619 27.56 -6.15 15.31
N THR A 620 28.62 -6.61 14.64
CA THR A 620 29.91 -6.88 15.30
C THR A 620 30.50 -5.59 15.89
N GLY A 621 31.01 -5.66 17.12
CA GLY A 621 31.61 -4.50 17.81
C GLY A 621 30.63 -3.44 18.32
N MET A 622 29.32 -3.65 18.19
CA MET A 622 28.28 -2.75 18.72
C MET A 622 27.63 -3.34 19.98
N ASP A 623 27.57 -2.57 21.07
CA ASP A 623 26.92 -2.99 22.32
C ASP A 623 25.39 -3.10 22.18
N ALA A 624 24.79 -2.23 21.36
CA ALA A 624 23.38 -2.25 21.02
C ALA A 624 23.15 -3.00 19.69
N LYS A 625 22.30 -4.04 19.73
CA LYS A 625 21.95 -4.85 18.55
C LYS A 625 20.64 -4.35 17.95
N ARG A 626 20.72 -3.52 16.90
CA ARG A 626 19.55 -2.93 16.21
C ARG A 626 19.39 -3.55 14.82
N LEU A 627 18.66 -4.66 14.75
CA LEU A 627 18.49 -5.44 13.52
C LEU A 627 17.32 -4.89 12.69
N SER A 628 17.42 -4.96 11.35
CA SER A 628 16.30 -4.66 10.47
C SER A 628 16.19 -5.70 9.37
N THR A 629 15.08 -6.42 9.35
CA THR A 629 14.84 -7.58 8.49
C THR A 629 14.06 -7.18 7.23
N ALA A 630 14.63 -7.54 6.08
CA ALA A 630 13.98 -7.51 4.77
C ALA A 630 13.54 -8.93 4.38
N PHE A 631 12.27 -9.14 4.08
CA PHE A 631 11.78 -10.45 3.65
C PHE A 631 11.73 -10.55 2.13
N ASP A 632 11.91 -11.75 1.58
CA ASP A 632 11.76 -11.99 0.15
C ASP A 632 10.32 -11.73 -0.30
N SER A 633 10.14 -11.51 -1.61
CA SER A 633 8.81 -11.21 -2.15
C SER A 633 7.79 -12.34 -1.89
N VAL A 634 8.24 -13.60 -1.81
CA VAL A 634 7.38 -14.75 -1.47
C VAL A 634 6.78 -14.60 -0.07
N THR A 635 7.62 -14.33 0.93
CA THR A 635 7.21 -14.08 2.32
C THR A 635 6.39 -12.80 2.44
N LEU A 636 6.76 -11.72 1.74
CA LEU A 636 6.03 -10.44 1.77
C LEU A 636 4.56 -10.60 1.36
N TYR A 637 4.26 -11.56 0.49
CA TYR A 637 2.92 -11.87 0.01
C TYR A 637 2.26 -13.06 0.73
N GLY A 638 2.84 -13.52 1.84
CA GLY A 638 2.25 -14.57 2.67
C GLY A 638 2.20 -15.93 1.98
N ALA A 639 3.06 -16.17 0.99
CA ALA A 639 3.15 -17.43 0.27
C ALA A 639 4.27 -18.31 0.83
N ASP A 640 4.15 -19.62 0.62
CA ASP A 640 5.22 -20.58 0.86
C ASP A 640 6.12 -20.71 -0.40
N PRO A 641 7.42 -21.05 -0.25
CA PRO A 641 8.27 -21.38 -1.39
C PRO A 641 7.73 -22.60 -2.15
N ALA A 642 7.83 -22.57 -3.48
CA ALA A 642 7.33 -23.64 -4.35
C ALA A 642 8.19 -23.81 -5.61
N LEU A 643 8.12 -25.00 -6.23
CA LEU A 643 8.84 -25.35 -7.46
C LEU A 643 8.34 -24.62 -8.71
N ARG A 644 7.14 -24.00 -8.65
CA ARG A 644 6.61 -23.26 -9.79
C ARG A 644 7.58 -22.12 -10.16
N PRO A 645 8.03 -21.99 -11.42
CA PRO A 645 9.17 -21.12 -11.74
C PRO A 645 9.01 -19.65 -11.32
N ASP A 646 7.78 -19.12 -11.39
CA ASP A 646 7.48 -17.73 -10.99
C ASP A 646 7.54 -17.49 -9.48
N ILE A 647 7.47 -18.55 -8.65
CA ILE A 647 7.74 -18.53 -7.21
C ILE A 647 9.20 -18.88 -6.96
N TYR A 648 9.70 -19.99 -7.52
CA TYR A 648 11.06 -20.50 -7.30
C TYR A 648 12.15 -19.49 -7.65
N GLY A 649 11.98 -18.73 -8.74
CA GLY A 649 12.89 -17.66 -9.14
C GLY A 649 12.98 -16.51 -8.12
N LYS A 650 12.04 -16.41 -7.18
CA LYS A 650 11.92 -15.30 -6.21
C LYS A 650 12.24 -15.70 -4.76
N VAL A 651 12.27 -17.00 -4.45
CA VAL A 651 12.62 -17.51 -3.11
C VAL A 651 14.01 -17.03 -2.72
N GLY A 652 14.13 -16.30 -1.61
CA GLY A 652 15.39 -15.78 -1.06
C GLY A 652 16.02 -14.62 -1.86
N ASN A 653 15.36 -14.12 -2.91
CA ASN A 653 15.82 -12.95 -3.65
C ASN A 653 15.25 -11.67 -3.05
N SER A 654 16.07 -10.62 -3.01
CA SER A 654 15.72 -9.29 -2.46
C SER A 654 15.26 -9.30 -0.99
N GLY A 655 15.52 -10.39 -0.26
CA GLY A 655 15.11 -10.55 1.13
C GLY A 655 15.31 -11.99 1.62
N VAL A 656 15.08 -12.20 2.92
CA VAL A 656 15.14 -13.53 3.53
C VAL A 656 13.84 -14.31 3.32
N SER A 657 13.94 -15.60 2.97
CA SER A 657 12.78 -16.48 2.87
C SER A 657 12.40 -17.07 4.22
N ILE A 658 11.20 -16.77 4.73
CA ILE A 658 10.68 -17.26 6.02
C ILE A 658 9.27 -17.80 5.82
N ALA A 659 9.12 -19.14 5.87
CA ALA A 659 7.83 -19.80 5.65
C ALA A 659 7.26 -20.41 6.95
N THR A 660 8.12 -20.70 7.93
CA THR A 660 7.73 -21.41 9.15
C THR A 660 8.32 -20.75 10.40
N LEU A 661 7.78 -21.10 11.58
CA LEU A 661 8.36 -20.71 12.86
C LEU A 661 9.81 -21.20 13.02
N ASP A 662 10.15 -22.36 12.44
CA ASP A 662 11.51 -22.91 12.52
C ASP A 662 12.51 -22.03 11.77
N ASP A 663 12.11 -21.41 10.66
CA ASP A 663 12.94 -20.45 9.93
C ASP A 663 13.14 -19.16 10.75
N MET A 664 12.06 -18.67 11.38
CA MET A 664 12.11 -17.48 12.24
C MET A 664 13.05 -17.67 13.44
N LYS A 665 13.07 -18.87 14.03
CA LYS A 665 14.02 -19.23 15.11
C LYS A 665 15.47 -19.17 14.63
N VAL A 666 15.76 -19.77 13.47
CA VAL A 666 17.11 -19.73 12.87
C VAL A 666 17.54 -18.29 12.58
N LEU A 667 16.63 -17.46 12.06
CA LEU A 667 16.91 -16.08 11.67
C LEU A 667 17.51 -15.26 12.83
N TYR A 668 16.99 -15.43 14.04
CA TYR A 668 17.40 -14.68 15.23
C TYR A 668 18.23 -15.49 16.23
N ASP A 669 18.75 -16.65 15.84
CA ASP A 669 19.64 -17.44 16.67
C ASP A 669 20.90 -16.64 17.09
N GLY A 670 21.27 -16.76 18.37
CA GLY A 670 22.35 -16.02 19.00
C GLY A 670 22.03 -14.58 19.40
N PHE A 671 20.81 -14.08 19.15
CA PHE A 671 20.36 -12.76 19.61
C PHE A 671 19.28 -12.91 20.69
N ASN A 672 19.58 -12.46 21.91
CA ASN A 672 18.59 -12.45 23.00
C ASN A 672 17.52 -11.37 22.75
N LEU A 673 16.33 -11.79 22.30
CA LEU A 673 15.24 -10.88 21.91
C LEU A 673 14.61 -10.13 23.09
N CYS A 674 14.82 -10.60 24.32
CA CYS A 674 14.38 -9.92 25.54
C CYS A 674 15.47 -9.05 26.18
N SER A 675 16.65 -8.94 25.55
CA SER A 675 17.71 -8.04 26.04
C SER A 675 17.26 -6.58 25.94
N PRO A 676 17.52 -5.75 26.98
CA PRO A 676 17.24 -4.33 26.93
C PRO A 676 18.09 -3.58 25.90
N SER A 677 19.16 -4.17 25.34
CA SER A 677 20.00 -3.57 24.29
C SER A 677 19.78 -4.16 22.90
N THR A 678 18.81 -5.06 22.73
CA THR A 678 18.48 -5.68 21.45
C THR A 678 17.11 -5.19 20.98
N SER A 679 16.99 -4.80 19.72
CA SER A 679 15.70 -4.47 19.12
C SER A 679 15.65 -4.86 17.64
N VAL A 680 14.59 -5.57 17.27
CA VAL A 680 14.39 -6.08 15.91
C VAL A 680 13.29 -5.29 15.21
N SER A 681 13.58 -4.78 14.03
CA SER A 681 12.58 -4.20 13.12
C SER A 681 12.32 -5.18 11.98
N MET A 682 11.05 -5.47 11.70
CA MET A 682 10.64 -6.39 10.63
C MET A 682 9.76 -5.64 9.63
N THR A 683 10.22 -5.53 8.39
CA THR A 683 9.51 -4.84 7.32
C THR A 683 8.58 -5.80 6.61
N ILE A 684 7.39 -5.97 7.17
CA ILE A 684 6.34 -6.85 6.66
C ILE A 684 4.99 -6.14 6.81
N ASN A 685 4.08 -6.32 5.84
CA ASN A 685 2.78 -5.65 5.81
C ASN A 685 1.62 -6.66 5.70
N GLY A 686 1.33 -7.19 4.51
CA GLY A 686 0.20 -8.10 4.28
C GLY A 686 0.07 -9.23 5.31
N PRO A 687 1.09 -10.10 5.48
CA PRO A 687 1.07 -11.17 6.47
C PRO A 687 1.76 -10.77 7.79
N ALA A 688 1.85 -9.47 8.10
CA ALA A 688 2.49 -8.99 9.33
C ALA A 688 1.94 -9.63 10.62
N PRO A 689 0.62 -9.87 10.80
CA PRO A 689 0.11 -10.56 11.98
C PRO A 689 0.72 -11.96 12.16
N THR A 690 0.86 -12.71 11.07
CA THR A 690 1.43 -14.07 11.09
C THR A 690 2.92 -14.05 11.41
N ILE A 691 3.68 -13.17 10.75
CA ILE A 691 5.13 -13.02 11.01
C ILE A 691 5.40 -12.50 12.43
N LEU A 692 4.56 -11.60 12.94
CA LEU A 692 4.64 -11.12 14.32
C LEU A 692 4.37 -12.27 15.32
N ALA A 693 3.39 -13.12 15.06
CA ALA A 693 3.12 -14.28 15.89
C ALA A 693 4.30 -15.27 15.87
N MET A 694 4.95 -15.48 14.72
CA MET A 694 6.18 -16.27 14.64
C MET A 694 7.29 -15.65 15.51
N PHE A 695 7.54 -14.34 15.38
CA PHE A 695 8.55 -13.64 16.16
C PHE A 695 8.30 -13.70 17.68
N MET A 696 7.05 -13.47 18.11
CA MET A 696 6.68 -13.55 19.52
C MET A 696 6.90 -14.96 20.08
N ASN A 697 6.56 -16.00 19.31
CA ASN A 697 6.84 -17.39 19.69
C ASN A 697 8.34 -17.69 19.73
N THR A 698 9.15 -17.15 18.80
CA THR A 698 10.62 -17.25 18.86
C THR A 698 11.17 -16.64 20.15
N ALA A 699 10.71 -15.44 20.53
CA ALA A 699 11.16 -14.79 21.77
C ALA A 699 10.73 -15.57 23.04
N ILE A 700 9.54 -16.16 23.03
CA ILE A 700 9.05 -17.02 24.12
C ILE A 700 9.91 -18.28 24.23
N ASP A 701 10.11 -18.98 23.11
CA ASP A 701 10.84 -20.24 23.06
C ASP A 701 12.31 -20.03 23.49
N GLN A 702 12.95 -18.90 23.14
CA GLN A 702 14.30 -18.56 23.65
C GLN A 702 14.39 -18.54 25.19
N GLN A 703 13.39 -18.00 25.88
CA GLN A 703 13.41 -17.96 27.35
C GLN A 703 12.99 -19.30 27.99
N VAL A 704 12.16 -20.08 27.30
CA VAL A 704 11.86 -21.46 27.70
C VAL A 704 13.12 -22.31 27.58
N ASP A 705 13.85 -22.23 26.46
CA ASP A 705 15.10 -22.96 26.24
C ASP A 705 16.15 -22.55 27.27
N LYS A 706 16.27 -21.25 27.57
CA LYS A 706 17.12 -20.75 28.66
C LYS A 706 16.72 -21.32 30.01
N PHE A 707 15.43 -21.37 30.34
CA PHE A 707 14.94 -21.97 31.57
C PHE A 707 15.31 -23.46 31.64
N VAL A 708 15.13 -24.21 30.56
CA VAL A 708 15.50 -25.63 30.47
C VAL A 708 17.01 -25.81 30.62
N GLU A 709 17.82 -24.94 30.04
CA GLU A 709 19.27 -24.97 30.19
C GLU A 709 19.70 -24.70 31.64
N GLU A 710 19.10 -23.71 32.30
CA GLU A 710 19.45 -23.30 33.67
C GLU A 710 18.91 -24.29 34.74
N ASN A 711 17.72 -24.85 34.52
CA ASN A 711 17.01 -25.68 35.51
C ASN A 711 17.03 -27.19 35.18
N LYS A 712 17.53 -27.58 34.01
CA LYS A 712 17.63 -28.97 33.52
C LYS A 712 16.29 -29.74 33.52
N ARG A 713 15.17 -29.03 33.36
CA ARG A 713 13.81 -29.59 33.25
C ARG A 713 12.90 -28.66 32.44
N GLN A 714 11.79 -29.19 31.96
CA GLN A 714 10.72 -28.38 31.37
C GLN A 714 10.05 -27.49 32.44
N PRO A 715 9.61 -26.27 32.08
CA PRO A 715 8.80 -25.45 32.97
C PRO A 715 7.43 -26.12 33.20
N SER A 716 6.90 -26.00 34.40
CA SER A 716 5.49 -26.30 34.67
C SER A 716 4.57 -25.32 33.94
N ALA A 717 3.28 -25.62 33.87
CA ALA A 717 2.31 -24.73 33.20
C ALA A 717 2.29 -23.30 33.78
N ASP A 718 2.40 -23.16 35.11
CA ASP A 718 2.45 -21.85 35.77
C ASP A 718 3.77 -21.10 35.47
N GLU A 719 4.91 -21.81 35.45
CA GLU A 719 6.20 -21.21 35.08
C GLU A 719 6.21 -20.78 33.60
N ALA A 720 5.69 -21.60 32.70
CA ALA A 720 5.58 -21.28 31.28
C ALA A 720 4.69 -20.05 31.05
N ALA A 721 3.57 -19.94 31.77
CA ALA A 721 2.70 -18.77 31.72
C ALA A 721 3.41 -17.50 32.21
N LYS A 722 4.17 -17.58 33.30
CA LYS A 722 4.99 -16.47 33.82
C LYS A 722 6.10 -16.06 32.85
N ILE A 723 6.78 -17.02 32.23
CA ILE A 723 7.79 -16.76 31.19
C ILE A 723 7.15 -16.04 30.01
N LYS A 724 6.03 -16.55 29.48
CA LYS A 724 5.30 -15.92 28.36
C LYS A 724 4.91 -14.48 28.68
N ALA A 725 4.31 -14.24 29.86
CA ALA A 725 3.92 -12.89 30.28
C ALA A 725 5.12 -11.94 30.39
N TRP A 726 6.23 -12.41 30.98
CA TRP A 726 7.45 -11.62 31.09
C TRP A 726 8.06 -11.29 29.72
N VAL A 727 8.11 -12.25 28.80
CA VAL A 727 8.63 -12.05 27.44
C VAL A 727 7.82 -10.98 26.71
N LEU A 728 6.49 -11.10 26.72
CA LEU A 728 5.59 -10.15 26.04
C LEU A 728 5.77 -8.72 26.56
N GLN A 729 6.06 -8.54 27.85
CA GLN A 729 6.30 -7.21 28.45
C GLN A 729 7.68 -6.63 28.11
N ASN A 730 8.68 -7.48 27.88
CA ASN A 730 10.08 -7.04 27.77
C ASN A 730 10.64 -7.07 26.35
N VAL A 731 10.04 -7.83 25.43
CA VAL A 731 10.47 -7.93 24.04
C VAL A 731 10.45 -6.55 23.36
N ARG A 732 11.55 -6.22 22.66
CA ARG A 732 11.75 -4.92 22.01
C ARG A 732 11.80 -5.07 20.50
N GLY A 733 10.99 -4.30 19.80
CA GLY A 733 11.02 -4.32 18.35
C GLY A 733 9.95 -3.49 17.67
N THR A 734 9.84 -3.67 16.37
CA THR A 734 8.89 -2.98 15.50
C THR A 734 8.46 -3.93 14.40
N VAL A 735 7.15 -4.03 14.17
CA VAL A 735 6.62 -4.57 12.93
C VAL A 735 6.09 -3.39 12.11
N GLN A 736 6.31 -3.41 10.78
CA GLN A 736 5.89 -2.29 9.94
C GLN A 736 4.36 -2.19 9.84
N ALA A 737 3.71 -3.20 9.27
CA ALA A 737 2.26 -3.45 9.38
C ALA A 737 1.34 -2.25 9.11
N ASP A 738 1.79 -1.26 8.33
CA ASP A 738 0.95 -0.14 7.92
C ASP A 738 0.24 -0.55 6.63
N ILE A 739 -1.06 -0.83 6.75
CA ILE A 739 -1.91 -1.30 5.66
C ILE A 739 -2.46 -0.14 4.82
N LEU A 740 -2.53 1.07 5.37
CA LEU A 740 -3.08 2.22 4.64
C LEU A 740 -2.13 2.64 3.52
N LYS A 741 -0.82 2.64 3.77
CA LYS A 741 0.19 2.90 2.72
C LYS A 741 0.20 1.84 1.62
N GLU A 742 -0.25 0.60 1.92
CA GLU A 742 -0.19 -0.50 0.95
C GLU A 742 -1.11 -0.24 -0.22
N ASP A 743 -2.35 0.20 0.06
CA ASP A 743 -3.28 0.59 -0.99
C ASP A 743 -2.90 1.93 -1.64
N GLN A 744 -2.22 2.82 -0.91
CA GLN A 744 -1.84 4.13 -1.43
C GLN A 744 -0.60 4.10 -2.34
N GLY A 745 0.44 3.32 -2.02
CA GLY A 745 1.73 3.39 -2.73
C GLY A 745 2.59 2.13 -2.80
N GLN A 746 2.54 1.20 -1.83
CA GLN A 746 3.45 0.03 -1.83
C GLN A 746 2.89 -1.21 -2.56
N ASN A 747 1.56 -1.36 -2.59
CA ASN A 747 0.85 -2.43 -3.30
C ASN A 747 1.18 -3.87 -2.86
N THR A 748 1.53 -4.10 -1.58
CA THR A 748 1.73 -5.45 -1.01
C THR A 748 0.58 -5.90 -0.10
N CYS A 749 -0.59 -5.25 -0.21
CA CYS A 749 -1.83 -5.73 0.38
C CYS A 749 -2.22 -7.09 -0.21
N ILE A 750 -2.23 -8.12 0.65
CA ILE A 750 -2.75 -9.45 0.29
C ILE A 750 -4.17 -9.66 0.77
N PHE A 751 -4.53 -8.99 1.87
CA PHE A 751 -5.89 -8.98 2.39
C PHE A 751 -6.62 -7.66 2.12
N SER A 752 -7.96 -7.67 2.10
CA SER A 752 -8.79 -6.48 1.99
C SER A 752 -8.42 -5.48 3.08
N THR A 753 -8.47 -4.20 2.75
CA THR A 753 -8.04 -3.12 3.65
C THR A 753 -8.81 -3.17 4.97
N GLU A 754 -10.11 -3.44 4.93
CA GLU A 754 -10.96 -3.59 6.12
C GLU A 754 -10.54 -4.77 7.00
N PHE A 755 -10.32 -5.95 6.42
CA PHE A 755 -9.89 -7.13 7.18
C PHE A 755 -8.53 -6.92 7.81
N SER A 756 -7.59 -6.37 7.04
CA SER A 756 -6.26 -6.02 7.53
C SER A 756 -6.31 -5.03 8.70
N LEU A 757 -7.10 -3.94 8.59
CA LEU A 757 -7.27 -2.97 9.68
C LEU A 757 -7.94 -3.58 10.92
N LYS A 758 -8.89 -4.50 10.72
CA LYS A 758 -9.48 -5.29 11.80
C LYS A 758 -8.40 -6.09 12.53
N VAL A 759 -7.58 -6.86 11.82
CA VAL A 759 -6.52 -7.67 12.45
C VAL A 759 -5.43 -6.80 13.09
N MET A 760 -5.13 -5.62 12.53
CA MET A 760 -4.25 -4.65 13.17
C MET A 760 -4.79 -4.15 14.51
N GLY A 761 -6.10 -3.89 14.59
CA GLY A 761 -6.78 -3.63 15.86
C GLY A 761 -6.68 -4.80 16.83
N ASP A 762 -6.80 -6.05 16.34
CA ASP A 762 -6.72 -7.25 17.18
C ASP A 762 -5.31 -7.42 17.80
N ILE A 763 -4.26 -7.10 17.04
CA ILE A 763 -2.87 -7.04 17.55
C ILE A 763 -2.76 -6.01 18.67
N GLN A 764 -3.26 -4.80 18.43
CA GLN A 764 -3.16 -3.73 19.42
C GLN A 764 -3.95 -4.05 20.69
N GLU A 765 -5.13 -4.65 20.56
CA GLU A 765 -5.92 -5.13 21.70
C GLU A 765 -5.17 -6.18 22.51
N TYR A 766 -4.57 -7.17 21.83
CA TYR A 766 -3.74 -8.19 22.47
C TYR A 766 -2.53 -7.57 23.19
N PHE A 767 -1.91 -6.54 22.59
CA PHE A 767 -0.80 -5.82 23.19
C PHE A 767 -1.20 -5.08 24.46
N VAL A 768 -2.36 -4.42 24.47
CA VAL A 768 -2.88 -3.74 25.67
C VAL A 768 -3.17 -4.75 26.77
N HIS A 769 -3.90 -5.83 26.46
CA HIS A 769 -4.27 -6.86 27.43
C HIS A 769 -3.05 -7.55 28.06
N ASN A 770 -2.00 -7.81 27.27
CA ASN A 770 -0.78 -8.48 27.71
C ASN A 770 0.35 -7.51 28.12
N GLN A 771 0.10 -6.20 28.16
CA GLN A 771 1.06 -5.16 28.53
C GLN A 771 2.35 -5.15 27.66
N VAL A 772 2.21 -5.39 26.36
CA VAL A 772 3.31 -5.30 25.38
C VAL A 772 3.65 -3.83 25.12
N ARG A 773 4.49 -3.24 25.97
CA ARG A 773 4.80 -1.78 25.98
C ARG A 773 6.10 -1.39 25.27
N ASN A 774 6.86 -2.40 24.86
CA ASN A 774 8.23 -2.27 24.34
C ASN A 774 8.33 -2.61 22.84
N PHE A 775 7.22 -3.05 22.24
CA PHE A 775 7.12 -3.40 20.83
C PHE A 775 6.15 -2.42 20.13
N TYR A 776 6.59 -1.85 19.01
CA TYR A 776 5.74 -1.01 18.17
C TYR A 776 4.89 -1.89 17.26
N SER A 777 3.58 -1.86 17.43
CA SER A 777 2.61 -2.68 16.69
C SER A 777 2.43 -2.23 15.24
N VAL A 778 2.74 -0.97 14.94
CA VAL A 778 2.71 -0.39 13.60
C VAL A 778 3.80 0.66 13.45
N SER A 779 4.43 0.68 12.27
CA SER A 779 5.34 1.72 11.80
C SER A 779 4.70 2.43 10.61
N ILE A 780 3.97 3.50 10.89
CA ILE A 780 3.21 4.31 9.94
C ILE A 780 4.19 4.96 8.95
N SER A 781 4.14 4.58 7.68
CA SER A 781 5.26 4.79 6.75
C SER A 781 4.89 5.59 5.51
N GLY A 782 5.65 6.66 5.29
CA GLY A 782 5.67 7.46 4.07
C GLY A 782 6.75 7.07 3.07
N TYR A 783 7.75 6.28 3.49
CA TYR A 783 8.88 5.91 2.62
C TYR A 783 8.40 5.42 1.25
N HIS A 784 7.54 4.41 1.24
CA HIS A 784 7.04 3.77 0.02
C HIS A 784 6.12 4.68 -0.81
N ILE A 785 5.38 5.58 -0.16
CA ILE A 785 4.56 6.61 -0.83
C ILE A 785 5.47 7.57 -1.62
N ALA A 786 6.61 7.97 -1.03
CA ALA A 786 7.60 8.81 -1.70
C ALA A 786 8.32 8.08 -2.83
N GLU A 787 8.78 6.84 -2.58
CA GLU A 787 9.44 6.04 -3.62
C GLU A 787 8.52 5.80 -4.83
N ALA A 788 7.20 5.70 -4.62
CA ALA A 788 6.22 5.58 -5.71
C ALA A 788 6.05 6.87 -6.55
N GLY A 789 6.35 8.06 -6.01
CA GLY A 789 6.04 9.31 -6.72
C GLY A 789 5.85 10.55 -5.88
N ALA A 790 5.52 10.38 -4.60
CA ALA A 790 5.06 11.51 -3.82
C ALA A 790 6.21 12.49 -3.54
N ASN A 791 5.92 13.77 -3.72
CA ASN A 791 6.78 14.84 -3.20
C ASN A 791 6.79 14.82 -1.65
N PRO A 792 7.75 15.49 -0.99
CA PRO A 792 7.86 15.49 0.47
C PRO A 792 6.59 15.96 1.22
N ILE A 793 5.82 16.90 0.67
CA ILE A 793 4.59 17.40 1.30
C ILE A 793 3.51 16.32 1.28
N SER A 794 3.26 15.71 0.13
CA SER A 794 2.28 14.62 -0.03
C SER A 794 2.69 13.40 0.80
N GLN A 795 3.98 13.05 0.83
CA GLN A 795 4.50 12.00 1.71
C GLN A 795 4.13 12.28 3.17
N LEU A 796 4.51 13.46 3.69
CA LEU A 796 4.32 13.81 5.09
C LEU A 796 2.83 13.84 5.46
N ALA A 797 2.01 14.49 4.62
CA ALA A 797 0.58 14.59 4.85
C ALA A 797 -0.12 13.23 4.84
N PHE A 798 0.14 12.39 3.84
CA PHE A 798 -0.49 11.07 3.77
C PHE A 798 -0.07 10.19 4.96
N THR A 799 1.21 10.22 5.33
CA THR A 799 1.72 9.44 6.47
C THR A 799 1.08 9.88 7.79
N LEU A 800 1.04 11.17 8.10
CA LEU A 800 0.40 11.65 9.34
C LEU A 800 -1.10 11.39 9.33
N SER A 801 -1.77 11.54 8.17
CA SER A 801 -3.20 11.24 8.06
C SER A 801 -3.49 9.75 8.28
N ASN A 802 -2.64 8.86 7.79
CA ASN A 802 -2.71 7.42 8.07
C ASN A 802 -2.54 7.15 9.57
N GLY A 803 -1.57 7.80 10.21
CA GLY A 803 -1.36 7.70 11.66
C GLY A 803 -2.57 8.13 12.48
N PHE A 804 -3.18 9.26 12.15
CA PHE A 804 -4.42 9.69 12.80
C PHE A 804 -5.62 8.78 12.49
N THR A 805 -5.62 8.09 11.35
CA THR A 805 -6.65 7.09 11.03
C THR A 805 -6.54 5.87 11.94
N PHE A 806 -5.33 5.39 12.22
CA PHE A 806 -5.12 4.34 13.24
C PHE A 806 -5.56 4.80 14.63
N VAL A 807 -5.29 6.06 15.00
CA VAL A 807 -5.77 6.63 16.27
C VAL A 807 -7.29 6.57 16.37
N GLU A 808 -8.01 7.08 15.36
CA GLU A 808 -9.48 7.05 15.35
C GLU A 808 -10.03 5.61 15.32
N ALA A 809 -9.38 4.69 14.60
CA ALA A 809 -9.79 3.29 14.55
C ALA A 809 -9.66 2.58 15.92
N TYR A 810 -8.57 2.83 16.66
CA TYR A 810 -8.37 2.23 17.98
C TYR A 810 -9.26 2.89 19.05
N LEU A 811 -9.52 4.19 18.95
CA LEU A 811 -10.50 4.89 19.80
C LEU A 811 -11.92 4.36 19.56
N ALA A 812 -12.31 4.12 18.29
CA ALA A 812 -13.62 3.54 17.95
C ALA A 812 -13.80 2.10 18.49
N ARG A 813 -12.69 1.39 18.71
CA ARG A 813 -12.65 0.08 19.40
C ARG A 813 -12.65 0.18 20.93
N GLY A 814 -12.67 1.38 21.51
CA GLY A 814 -12.74 1.59 22.96
C GLY A 814 -11.40 1.54 23.69
N MET A 815 -10.26 1.61 22.98
CA MET A 815 -8.94 1.69 23.61
C MET A 815 -8.65 3.11 24.09
N HIS A 816 -7.98 3.26 25.24
CA HIS A 816 -7.56 4.58 25.72
C HIS A 816 -6.35 5.09 24.93
N ILE A 817 -6.29 6.39 24.62
CA ILE A 817 -5.26 7.00 23.77
C ILE A 817 -3.83 6.70 24.25
N ASP A 818 -3.62 6.73 25.56
CA ASP A 818 -2.31 6.52 26.18
C ASP A 818 -1.87 5.04 26.22
N ASP A 819 -2.77 4.10 25.92
CA ASP A 819 -2.45 2.67 25.91
C ASP A 819 -1.77 2.24 24.61
N PHE A 820 -2.03 2.95 23.50
CA PHE A 820 -1.52 2.59 22.17
C PHE A 820 -0.68 3.68 21.50
N ALA A 821 -0.92 4.97 21.73
CA ALA A 821 -0.16 6.03 21.06
C ALA A 821 1.36 5.93 21.29
N PRO A 822 1.87 5.55 22.48
CA PRO A 822 3.29 5.33 22.69
C PRO A 822 3.91 4.16 21.89
N ASN A 823 3.07 3.26 21.36
CA ASN A 823 3.44 2.09 20.56
C ASN A 823 3.31 2.36 19.05
N LEU A 824 2.99 3.59 18.64
CA LEU A 824 3.05 4.03 17.25
C LEU A 824 4.47 4.50 16.91
N SER A 825 5.04 3.95 15.84
CA SER A 825 6.28 4.43 15.21
C SER A 825 5.97 5.02 13.85
N PHE A 826 6.86 5.89 13.36
CA PHE A 826 6.76 6.48 12.02
C PHE A 826 7.99 6.15 11.17
N PHE A 827 7.85 6.21 9.85
CA PHE A 827 8.93 5.93 8.92
C PHE A 827 8.86 6.78 7.64
N PHE A 828 9.86 7.64 7.42
CA PHE A 828 9.93 8.56 6.29
C PHE A 828 11.10 8.27 5.34
N SER A 829 10.96 8.70 4.08
CA SER A 829 12.04 8.83 3.10
C SER A 829 12.67 10.23 3.20
N ASN A 830 13.97 10.34 2.98
CA ASN A 830 14.67 11.60 2.76
C ASN A 830 15.25 11.65 1.34
N GLY A 831 14.80 12.61 0.54
CA GLY A 831 15.30 12.89 -0.82
C GLY A 831 16.12 14.18 -0.90
N MET A 832 16.16 14.78 -2.09
CA MET A 832 17.00 15.95 -2.40
C MET A 832 16.26 17.29 -2.32
N ASP A 833 14.93 17.27 -2.29
CA ASP A 833 14.06 18.44 -2.18
C ASP A 833 14.24 19.18 -0.84
N PRO A 834 14.08 20.52 -0.80
CA PRO A 834 14.38 21.31 0.39
C PRO A 834 13.54 20.92 1.61
N GLU A 835 12.26 20.56 1.42
CA GLU A 835 11.31 20.22 2.48
C GLU A 835 11.75 19.03 3.33
N TYR A 836 12.57 18.12 2.78
CA TYR A 836 13.15 17.01 3.54
C TYR A 836 14.00 17.46 4.72
N THR A 837 14.50 18.70 4.71
CA THR A 837 15.30 19.26 5.80
C THR A 837 14.47 19.56 7.06
N VAL A 838 13.16 19.75 6.91
CA VAL A 838 12.24 20.10 8.01
C VAL A 838 11.11 19.08 8.22
N LEU A 839 11.08 17.99 7.43
CA LEU A 839 10.00 17.01 7.44
C LEU A 839 9.76 16.41 8.85
N GLY A 840 10.82 16.02 9.54
CA GLY A 840 10.73 15.38 10.85
C GLY A 840 10.27 16.32 11.96
N ARG A 841 10.78 17.56 11.99
CA ARG A 841 10.34 18.60 12.94
C ARG A 841 8.89 19.02 12.74
N VAL A 842 8.42 19.13 11.50
CA VAL A 842 7.00 19.40 11.21
C VAL A 842 6.13 18.23 11.69
N ALA A 843 6.54 16.99 11.39
CA ALA A 843 5.83 15.80 11.86
C ALA A 843 5.66 15.79 13.40
N ARG A 844 6.74 16.07 14.14
CA ARG A 844 6.73 16.13 15.61
C ARG A 844 5.79 17.21 16.13
N ARG A 845 5.82 18.42 15.57
CA ARG A 845 5.01 19.56 16.04
C ARG A 845 3.52 19.31 15.82
N ILE A 846 3.11 18.90 14.62
CA ILE A 846 1.72 18.56 14.31
C ILE A 846 1.20 17.47 15.25
N TRP A 847 1.97 16.39 15.42
CA TRP A 847 1.58 15.27 16.27
C TRP A 847 1.47 15.66 17.75
N ALA A 848 2.46 16.37 18.29
CA ALA A 848 2.47 16.77 19.69
C ALA A 848 1.28 17.67 20.03
N VAL A 849 1.01 18.68 19.20
CA VAL A 849 -0.11 19.61 19.37
C VAL A 849 -1.45 18.86 19.27
N ALA A 850 -1.63 18.02 18.24
CA ALA A 850 -2.86 17.23 18.08
C ALA A 850 -3.08 16.28 19.26
N MET A 851 -2.06 15.52 19.66
CA MET A 851 -2.17 14.57 20.79
C MET A 851 -2.55 15.26 22.09
N ARG A 852 -1.98 16.43 22.38
CA ARG A 852 -2.29 17.18 23.60
C ARG A 852 -3.65 17.87 23.53
N ASP A 853 -3.90 18.66 22.49
CA ASP A 853 -5.02 19.60 22.45
C ASP A 853 -6.31 18.99 21.88
N LYS A 854 -6.18 18.03 20.94
CA LYS A 854 -7.33 17.33 20.36
C LYS A 854 -7.69 16.07 21.11
N TYR A 855 -6.69 15.25 21.46
CA TYR A 855 -6.91 13.92 22.07
C TYR A 855 -6.69 13.88 23.59
N GLY A 856 -6.16 14.93 24.21
CA GLY A 856 -5.95 14.97 25.67
C GLY A 856 -4.91 13.97 26.17
N ALA A 857 -3.97 13.54 25.32
CA ALA A 857 -3.01 12.50 25.61
C ALA A 857 -1.81 13.01 26.44
N ASN A 858 -1.16 12.10 27.15
CA ASN A 858 -0.01 12.44 27.99
C ASN A 858 1.29 12.74 27.20
N ASP A 859 2.32 13.22 27.90
CA ASP A 859 3.62 13.58 27.31
C ASP A 859 4.31 12.47 26.53
N ARG A 860 4.08 11.19 26.88
CA ARG A 860 4.68 10.06 26.16
C ARG A 860 3.99 9.84 24.81
N SER A 861 2.68 10.04 24.76
CA SER A 861 1.85 9.92 23.55
C SER A 861 2.09 11.07 22.56
N GLN A 862 2.46 12.25 23.07
CA GLN A 862 2.82 13.42 22.25
C GLN A 862 4.17 13.27 21.51
N LYS A 863 5.01 12.30 21.89
CA LYS A 863 6.37 12.13 21.34
C LYS A 863 6.38 11.23 20.11
N LEU A 864 6.23 11.84 18.93
CA LEU A 864 6.39 11.15 17.65
C LEU A 864 7.85 10.71 17.45
N LYS A 865 8.06 9.40 17.40
CA LYS A 865 9.38 8.81 17.08
C LYS A 865 9.35 8.29 15.66
N TYR A 866 10.42 8.53 14.91
CA TYR A 866 10.48 8.07 13.53
C TYR A 866 11.84 7.51 13.11
N HIS A 867 11.77 6.60 12.16
CA HIS A 867 12.87 6.14 11.34
C HIS A 867 12.94 6.97 10.06
N VAL A 868 14.16 7.19 9.55
CA VAL A 868 14.40 7.74 8.21
C VAL A 868 15.21 6.75 7.40
N GLN A 869 14.88 6.62 6.13
CA GLN A 869 15.71 5.96 5.12
C GLN A 869 16.01 6.96 4.00
N THR A 870 17.23 6.96 3.49
CA THR A 870 17.62 7.72 2.30
C THR A 870 16.82 7.24 1.07
N SER A 871 16.49 8.12 0.13
CA SER A 871 15.61 7.78 -0.99
C SER A 871 16.31 6.85 -2.00
N GLY A 872 15.73 5.68 -2.26
CA GLY A 872 16.20 4.75 -3.29
C GLY A 872 16.00 5.30 -4.71
N ARG A 873 14.90 6.02 -4.95
CA ARG A 873 14.55 6.66 -6.24
C ARG A 873 15.53 7.75 -6.66
N SER A 874 16.23 8.35 -5.68
CA SER A 874 17.28 9.32 -5.96
C SER A 874 18.58 8.69 -6.47
N LEU A 875 18.71 7.36 -6.37
CA LEU A 875 19.89 6.59 -6.75
C LEU A 875 19.71 6.00 -8.15
N HIS A 876 20.77 6.04 -8.95
CA HIS A 876 20.70 5.78 -10.39
C HIS A 876 21.66 4.66 -10.80
N ALA A 877 21.28 3.89 -11.82
CA ALA A 877 22.11 2.82 -12.37
C ALA A 877 23.28 3.35 -13.22
N GLN A 878 23.18 4.59 -13.72
CA GLN A 878 24.28 5.30 -14.37
C GLN A 878 25.14 5.99 -13.32
N GLU A 879 26.46 5.91 -13.48
CA GLU A 879 27.45 6.55 -12.59
C GLU A 879 27.16 6.25 -11.10
N ILE A 880 27.07 4.96 -10.76
CA ILE A 880 26.63 4.48 -9.44
C ILE A 880 27.44 5.08 -8.28
N ASP A 881 28.71 5.44 -8.48
CA ASP A 881 29.53 6.08 -7.45
C ASP A 881 28.97 7.45 -6.98
N PHE A 882 28.21 8.15 -7.83
CA PHE A 882 27.57 9.41 -7.43
C PHE A 882 26.45 9.22 -6.40
N ASN A 883 25.97 7.99 -6.22
CA ASN A 883 24.92 7.68 -5.25
C ASN A 883 25.39 7.89 -3.80
N ASP A 884 26.65 7.60 -3.47
CA ASP A 884 27.19 7.86 -2.13
C ASP A 884 27.14 9.35 -1.73
N ILE A 885 27.30 10.24 -2.71
CA ILE A 885 27.20 11.69 -2.49
C ILE A 885 25.77 12.06 -2.10
N ARG A 886 24.77 11.55 -2.83
CA ARG A 886 23.35 11.79 -2.57
C ARG A 886 22.95 11.24 -1.19
N THR A 887 23.31 9.99 -0.91
CA THR A 887 23.05 9.33 0.38
C THR A 887 23.69 10.08 1.54
N THR A 888 24.89 10.63 1.37
CA THR A 888 25.57 11.43 2.40
C THR A 888 24.79 12.70 2.76
N LEU A 889 24.29 13.43 1.77
CA LEU A 889 23.53 14.66 2.00
C LEU A 889 22.19 14.38 2.68
N GLN A 890 21.50 13.31 2.26
CA GLN A 890 20.23 12.88 2.84
C GLN A 890 20.39 12.40 4.30
N ALA A 891 21.46 11.67 4.59
CA ALA A 891 21.82 11.24 5.94
C ALA A 891 22.16 12.42 6.86
N LEU A 892 22.85 13.43 6.33
CA LEU A 892 23.24 14.62 7.09
C LEU A 892 22.01 15.38 7.62
N ILE A 893 21.04 15.69 6.75
CA ILE A 893 19.82 16.39 7.16
C ILE A 893 18.96 15.55 8.11
N ALA A 894 18.94 14.21 7.96
CA ALA A 894 18.23 13.32 8.89
C ALA A 894 18.84 13.36 10.32
N ILE A 895 20.17 13.42 10.43
CA ILE A 895 20.88 13.49 11.72
C ILE A 895 20.75 14.88 12.35
N TYR A 896 20.78 15.94 11.53
CA TYR A 896 20.56 17.32 11.97
C TYR A 896 19.15 17.54 12.51
N ASP A 897 18.14 16.97 11.86
CA ASP A 897 16.75 17.03 12.31
C ASP A 897 16.41 15.98 13.39
N ASN A 898 17.44 15.42 14.03
CA ASN A 898 17.35 14.58 15.22
C ASN A 898 16.44 13.34 15.07
N CYS A 899 16.59 12.61 13.96
CA CYS A 899 15.88 11.34 13.75
C CYS A 899 16.21 10.28 14.83
N ASN A 900 15.28 9.36 15.09
CA ASN A 900 15.46 8.33 16.13
C ASN A 900 16.14 7.05 15.62
N SER A 901 16.13 6.84 14.30
CA SER A 901 16.79 5.72 13.65
C SER A 901 17.06 6.07 12.18
N LEU A 902 18.20 5.68 11.63
CA LEU A 902 18.58 5.99 10.24
C LEU A 902 19.06 4.73 9.49
N HIS A 903 18.55 4.59 8.26
CA HIS A 903 19.08 3.69 7.24
C HIS A 903 19.70 4.51 6.10
N THR A 904 20.85 4.04 5.61
CA THR A 904 21.59 4.61 4.49
C THR A 904 21.68 3.54 3.41
N ASN A 905 21.17 3.86 2.22
CA ASN A 905 21.21 2.96 1.08
C ASN A 905 22.64 2.82 0.54
N ALA A 906 22.90 1.73 -0.17
CA ALA A 906 24.18 1.49 -0.82
C ALA A 906 24.27 2.19 -2.18
N TYR A 907 25.48 2.37 -2.70
CA TYR A 907 25.70 3.05 -3.98
C TYR A 907 25.18 2.24 -5.19
N ASP A 908 25.05 0.91 -5.03
CA ASP A 908 24.58 -0.06 -6.02
C ASP A 908 23.07 -0.39 -5.92
N GLU A 909 22.31 0.34 -5.09
CA GLU A 909 20.88 0.16 -4.83
C GLU A 909 20.02 0.02 -6.11
N ALA A 910 20.36 0.77 -7.16
CA ALA A 910 19.62 0.78 -8.42
C ALA A 910 19.76 -0.52 -9.25
N ILE A 911 20.65 -1.43 -8.84
CA ILE A 911 21.03 -2.64 -9.57
C ILE A 911 20.81 -3.90 -8.73
N THR A 912 21.28 -3.93 -7.47
CA THR A 912 21.27 -5.15 -6.66
C THR A 912 21.14 -4.88 -5.15
N THR A 913 20.91 -5.95 -4.38
CA THR A 913 20.92 -5.88 -2.91
C THR A 913 22.37 -5.68 -2.41
N PRO A 914 22.61 -4.93 -1.32
CA PRO A 914 23.98 -4.55 -0.94
C PRO A 914 24.93 -5.74 -0.67
N THR A 915 26.07 -5.73 -1.36
CA THR A 915 27.22 -6.61 -1.09
C THR A 915 27.85 -6.31 0.28
N ASP A 916 28.78 -7.16 0.73
CA ASP A 916 29.56 -6.90 1.95
C ASP A 916 30.41 -5.62 1.86
N GLU A 917 30.85 -5.23 0.65
CA GLU A 917 31.60 -3.99 0.41
C GLU A 917 30.67 -2.78 0.40
N SER A 918 29.57 -2.89 -0.36
CA SER A 918 28.61 -1.80 -0.52
C SER A 918 27.92 -1.42 0.79
N VAL A 919 27.57 -2.41 1.63
CA VAL A 919 26.99 -2.15 2.95
C VAL A 919 27.96 -1.44 3.89
N ARG A 920 29.27 -1.68 3.76
CA ARG A 920 30.28 -0.98 4.57
C ARG A 920 30.41 0.49 4.19
N ARG A 921 30.35 0.82 2.88
CA ARG A 921 30.32 2.21 2.41
C ARG A 921 29.08 2.93 2.94
N ALA A 922 27.90 2.32 2.81
CA ALA A 922 26.66 2.86 3.34
C ALA A 922 26.72 3.10 4.86
N LEU A 923 27.22 2.12 5.63
CA LEU A 923 27.40 2.26 7.08
C LEU A 923 28.41 3.36 7.45
N ALA A 924 29.50 3.48 6.68
CA ALA A 924 30.55 4.47 6.91
C ALA A 924 30.01 5.90 6.82
N ILE A 925 29.01 6.17 5.98
CA ILE A 925 28.36 7.50 5.90
C ILE A 925 27.84 7.92 7.29
N GLN A 926 27.09 7.05 7.97
CA GLN A 926 26.56 7.35 9.31
C GLN A 926 27.68 7.48 10.35
N LEU A 927 28.71 6.64 10.27
CA LEU A 927 29.85 6.68 11.19
C LEU A 927 30.64 7.98 11.04
N ILE A 928 30.93 8.42 9.81
CA ILE A 928 31.64 9.67 9.52
C ILE A 928 30.83 10.86 10.04
N ILE A 929 29.53 10.93 9.76
CA ILE A 929 28.69 12.04 10.24
C ILE A 929 28.63 12.06 11.78
N ASN A 930 28.41 10.92 12.43
CA ASN A 930 28.26 10.89 13.89
C ASN A 930 29.60 11.07 14.64
N ARG A 931 30.71 10.57 14.08
CA ARG A 931 32.01 10.50 14.78
C ARG A 931 32.96 11.61 14.36
N GLU A 932 33.08 11.92 13.07
CA GLU A 932 34.08 12.84 12.52
C GLU A 932 33.52 14.24 12.22
N TRP A 933 32.31 14.33 11.69
CA TRP A 933 31.73 15.61 11.28
C TRP A 933 31.50 16.55 12.47
N GLY A 934 32.21 17.69 12.46
CA GLY A 934 32.32 18.57 13.62
C GLY A 934 31.01 19.22 14.06
N LEU A 935 30.15 19.63 13.14
CA LEU A 935 28.90 20.30 13.48
C LEU A 935 27.85 19.34 14.07
N ALA A 936 27.93 18.04 13.79
CA ALA A 936 27.04 17.03 14.39
C ALA A 936 27.28 16.82 15.90
N LYS A 937 28.31 17.43 16.49
CA LYS A 937 28.50 17.49 17.95
C LYS A 937 27.52 18.46 18.63
N ASN A 938 26.94 19.38 17.86
CA ASN A 938 25.73 20.09 18.26
C ASN A 938 24.51 19.26 17.81
N GLU A 939 23.55 19.09 18.71
CA GLU A 939 22.35 18.26 18.54
C GLU A 939 21.12 19.06 18.11
N ASN A 940 21.23 20.40 17.99
CA ASN A 940 20.16 21.27 17.52
C ASN A 940 20.59 22.30 16.46
N PRO A 941 21.40 21.94 15.44
CA PRO A 941 22.00 22.91 14.52
C PRO A 941 20.98 23.59 13.60
N ASN A 942 19.77 23.03 13.48
CA ASN A 942 18.69 23.59 12.67
C ASN A 942 17.95 24.76 13.36
N GLN A 943 18.03 24.90 14.69
CA GLN A 943 17.26 25.92 15.42
C GLN A 943 17.87 27.32 15.25
N GLY A 944 17.02 28.30 14.94
CA GLY A 944 17.40 29.70 14.74
C GLY A 944 17.88 30.03 13.33
N SER A 945 17.83 29.07 12.40
CA SER A 945 18.07 29.31 10.98
C SER A 945 16.80 29.84 10.32
N PHE A 946 16.85 31.06 9.77
CA PHE A 946 15.67 31.72 9.21
C PHE A 946 14.95 30.90 8.14
N ILE A 947 15.71 30.26 7.24
CA ILE A 947 15.12 29.41 6.19
C ILE A 947 14.51 28.13 6.75
N MET A 948 15.04 27.60 7.86
CA MET A 948 14.46 26.42 8.50
C MET A 948 13.13 26.76 9.16
N ASP A 949 13.05 27.92 9.82
CA ASP A 949 11.84 28.38 10.49
C ASP A 949 10.73 28.65 9.45
N GLU A 950 11.05 29.38 8.37
CA GLU A 950 10.12 29.66 7.27
C GLU A 950 9.65 28.38 6.59
N LEU A 951 10.57 27.47 6.25
CA LEU A 951 10.23 26.21 5.59
C LEU A 951 9.41 25.29 6.51
N THR A 952 9.68 25.29 7.83
CA THR A 952 8.89 24.53 8.81
C THR A 952 7.44 25.01 8.81
N ASP A 953 7.21 26.33 8.86
CA ASP A 953 5.86 26.90 8.85
C ASP A 953 5.13 26.68 7.50
N MET A 954 5.84 26.81 6.37
CA MET A 954 5.28 26.58 5.04
C MET A 954 4.86 25.11 4.84
N VAL A 955 5.73 24.16 5.20
CA VAL A 955 5.46 22.73 5.05
C VAL A 955 4.35 22.30 6.00
N GLU A 956 4.33 22.81 7.24
CA GLU A 956 3.25 22.53 8.19
C GLU A 956 1.89 22.96 7.64
N GLU A 957 1.74 24.22 7.19
CA GLU A 957 0.47 24.69 6.63
C GLU A 957 0.06 23.91 5.37
N ALA A 958 1.02 23.58 4.49
CA ALA A 958 0.74 22.77 3.30
C ALA A 958 0.19 21.37 3.66
N VAL A 959 0.71 20.75 4.73
CA VAL A 959 0.18 19.49 5.27
C VAL A 959 -1.23 19.66 5.82
N LEU A 960 -1.50 20.74 6.57
CA LEU A 960 -2.84 20.99 7.13
C LEU A 960 -3.91 21.23 6.04
N GLN A 961 -3.54 21.85 4.92
CA GLN A 961 -4.43 21.99 3.77
C GLN A 961 -4.69 20.64 3.08
N GLU A 962 -3.68 19.76 3.05
CA GLU A 962 -3.87 18.41 2.53
C GLU A 962 -4.81 17.59 3.41
N PHE A 963 -4.72 17.74 4.74
CA PHE A 963 -5.67 17.13 5.68
C PHE A 963 -7.11 17.54 5.41
N GLU A 964 -7.36 18.82 5.08
CA GLU A 964 -8.70 19.31 4.72
C GLU A 964 -9.22 18.68 3.43
N ARG A 965 -8.37 18.60 2.39
CA ARG A 965 -8.72 17.92 1.13
C ARG A 965 -9.09 16.46 1.34
N ILE A 966 -8.39 15.75 2.23
CA ILE A 966 -8.70 14.36 2.59
C ILE A 966 -9.99 14.29 3.42
N ALA A 967 -10.19 15.19 4.39
CA ALA A 967 -11.39 15.24 5.24
C ALA A 967 -12.68 15.45 4.42
N GLU A 968 -12.64 16.31 3.40
CA GLU A 968 -13.77 16.57 2.50
C GLU A 968 -14.16 15.35 1.66
N ARG A 969 -13.27 14.37 1.54
CA ARG A 969 -13.50 13.09 0.85
C ARG A 969 -13.91 11.97 1.81
N GLY A 970 -14.21 12.28 3.07
CA GLY A 970 -14.60 11.30 4.08
C GLY A 970 -13.41 10.70 4.86
N GLY A 971 -12.32 11.45 4.98
CA GLY A 971 -11.11 10.98 5.66
C GLY A 971 -10.27 10.06 4.77
N VAL A 972 -9.27 9.40 5.35
CA VAL A 972 -8.32 8.57 4.58
C VAL A 972 -9.00 7.44 3.83
N LEU A 973 -9.92 6.72 4.50
CA LEU A 973 -10.63 5.58 3.90
C LEU A 973 -11.55 6.03 2.74
N GLY A 974 -12.29 7.13 2.91
CA GLY A 974 -13.13 7.68 1.85
C GLY A 974 -12.31 8.20 0.66
N ALA A 975 -11.15 8.82 0.92
CA ALA A 975 -10.22 9.24 -0.11
C ALA A 975 -9.62 8.05 -0.87
N MET A 976 -9.26 6.96 -0.19
CA MET A 976 -8.77 5.71 -0.79
C MET A 976 -9.81 5.05 -1.70
N GLU A 977 -11.09 5.08 -1.31
CA GLU A 977 -12.17 4.53 -2.14
C GLU A 977 -12.29 5.24 -3.51
N THR A 978 -12.01 6.56 -3.53
CA THR A 978 -11.96 7.35 -4.77
C THR A 978 -10.59 7.31 -5.46
N GLY A 979 -9.60 6.61 -4.87
CA GLY A 979 -8.22 6.55 -5.37
C GLY A 979 -7.48 7.89 -5.30
N TYR A 980 -7.84 8.80 -4.40
CA TYR A 980 -7.28 10.16 -4.34
C TYR A 980 -5.76 10.16 -4.11
N GLN A 981 -5.29 9.47 -3.06
CA GLN A 981 -3.87 9.40 -2.73
C GLN A 981 -3.08 8.77 -3.88
N ARG A 982 -3.53 7.60 -4.36
CA ARG A 982 -2.91 6.87 -5.47
C ARG A 982 -2.85 7.73 -6.74
N GLY A 983 -3.95 8.40 -7.10
CA GLY A 983 -4.03 9.30 -8.24
C GLY A 983 -3.03 10.46 -8.13
N LYS A 984 -2.98 11.12 -6.96
CA LYS A 984 -2.06 12.23 -6.72
C LYS A 984 -0.59 11.79 -6.75
N ILE A 985 -0.26 10.64 -6.16
CA ILE A 985 1.09 10.04 -6.21
C ILE A 985 1.50 9.77 -7.66
N GLN A 986 0.60 9.21 -8.48
CA GLN A 986 0.86 8.96 -9.89
C GLN A 986 1.05 10.27 -10.68
N GLU A 987 0.27 11.32 -10.40
CA GLU A 987 0.41 12.64 -11.02
C GLU A 987 1.78 13.26 -10.71
N GLU A 988 2.19 13.25 -9.45
CA GLU A 988 3.50 13.75 -9.01
C GLU A 988 4.65 12.93 -9.61
N SER A 989 4.50 11.59 -9.66
CA SER A 989 5.47 10.69 -10.30
C SER A 989 5.64 10.99 -11.80
N MET A 990 4.53 11.23 -12.52
CA MET A 990 4.55 11.57 -13.94
C MET A 990 5.26 12.90 -14.18
N LEU A 991 5.03 13.90 -13.33
CA LEU A 991 5.71 15.20 -13.42
C LEU A 991 7.22 15.04 -13.26
N TYR A 992 7.65 14.29 -12.24
CA TYR A 992 9.07 14.01 -11.99
C TYR A 992 9.72 13.28 -13.17
N GLU A 993 9.13 12.19 -13.66
CA GLU A 993 9.71 11.43 -14.77
C GLU A 993 9.77 12.27 -16.06
N HIS A 994 8.76 13.11 -16.32
CA HIS A 994 8.78 14.02 -17.47
C HIS A 994 9.95 15.00 -17.39
N GLN A 995 10.11 15.69 -16.25
CA GLN A 995 11.20 16.65 -16.04
C GLN A 995 12.60 16.00 -16.01
N LYS A 996 12.68 14.76 -15.54
CA LYS A 996 13.91 13.96 -15.59
C LYS A 996 14.27 13.58 -17.02
N HIS A 997 13.31 13.20 -17.85
CA HIS A 997 13.55 12.80 -19.24
C HIS A 997 13.79 13.99 -20.17
N ASP A 998 13.11 15.11 -19.99
CA ASP A 998 13.28 16.31 -20.83
C ASP A 998 14.49 17.18 -20.43
N GLY A 999 15.07 16.93 -19.26
CA GLY A 999 16.25 17.62 -18.73
C GLY A 999 15.96 18.87 -17.89
N THR A 1000 14.69 19.25 -17.69
CA THR A 1000 14.27 20.37 -16.85
C THR A 1000 14.71 20.19 -15.40
N LEU A 1001 14.63 18.94 -14.90
CA LEU A 1001 15.19 18.55 -13.60
C LEU A 1001 16.59 17.94 -13.83
N PRO A 1002 17.69 18.66 -13.51
CA PRO A 1002 19.03 18.16 -13.79
C PRO A 1002 19.40 16.99 -12.88
N ILE A 1003 19.71 15.85 -13.50
CA ILE A 1003 20.22 14.65 -12.82
C ILE A 1003 21.62 14.33 -13.35
N ILE A 1004 22.62 14.65 -12.53
CA ILE A 1004 24.04 14.47 -12.85
C ILE A 1004 24.36 12.99 -13.10
N GLY A 1005 25.00 12.70 -14.25
CA GLY A 1005 25.33 11.35 -14.70
C GLY A 1005 24.21 10.67 -15.52
N VAL A 1006 23.02 11.27 -15.60
CA VAL A 1006 21.84 10.69 -16.26
C VAL A 1006 21.43 11.51 -17.48
N ASN A 1007 20.84 12.69 -17.28
CA ASN A 1007 20.37 13.57 -18.36
C ASN A 1007 21.36 14.72 -18.66
N THR A 1008 22.29 15.00 -17.73
CA THR A 1008 23.36 15.99 -17.89
C THR A 1008 24.65 15.46 -17.24
N PHE A 1009 25.81 15.98 -17.65
CA PHE A 1009 27.13 15.52 -17.21
C PHE A 1009 27.31 13.99 -17.38
N ARG A 1010 27.00 13.49 -18.58
CA ARG A 1010 27.10 12.05 -18.91
C ARG A 1010 28.54 11.61 -19.13
N ASN A 1011 28.83 10.34 -18.90
CA ASN A 1011 30.16 9.75 -19.15
C ASN A 1011 30.61 9.93 -20.61
N PRO A 1012 31.75 10.59 -20.89
CA PRO A 1012 32.25 10.76 -22.26
C PRO A 1012 32.63 9.45 -22.96
N LYS A 1013 32.96 8.39 -22.21
CA LYS A 1013 33.36 7.09 -22.77
C LYS A 1013 32.17 6.23 -23.20
N GLY A 1014 30.94 6.65 -22.90
CA GLY A 1014 29.76 5.81 -23.10
C GLY A 1014 29.85 4.49 -22.33
N VAL A 1015 29.03 3.52 -22.72
CA VAL A 1015 28.81 2.24 -22.04
C VAL A 1015 29.80 1.18 -22.50
N GLU A 1016 31.10 1.51 -22.61
CA GLU A 1016 32.11 0.47 -22.90
C GLU A 1016 32.31 -0.41 -21.66
N ALA A 1017 31.51 -1.49 -21.62
CA ALA A 1017 31.44 -2.56 -20.64
C ALA A 1017 31.25 -2.11 -19.18
N PRO A 1018 30.03 -2.23 -18.59
CA PRO A 1018 29.92 -2.11 -17.15
C PRO A 1018 30.84 -3.15 -16.50
N ALA A 1019 31.59 -2.74 -15.47
CA ALA A 1019 32.29 -3.70 -14.63
C ALA A 1019 31.28 -4.80 -14.21
N GLN A 1020 31.70 -6.06 -14.19
CA GLN A 1020 30.85 -7.11 -13.63
C GLN A 1020 30.59 -6.76 -12.15
N ILE A 1021 29.41 -6.24 -11.87
CA ILE A 1021 28.95 -5.97 -10.51
C ILE A 1021 28.51 -7.31 -9.93
N GLU A 1022 29.02 -7.64 -8.75
CA GLU A 1022 28.58 -8.81 -8.01
C GLU A 1022 27.10 -8.65 -7.65
N LEU A 1023 26.26 -9.60 -8.08
CA LEU A 1023 24.83 -9.58 -7.81
C LEU A 1023 24.52 -10.44 -6.58
N ALA A 1024 23.92 -9.82 -5.58
CA ALA A 1024 23.40 -10.50 -4.40
C ALA A 1024 22.09 -11.24 -4.76
N ARG A 1025 22.17 -12.57 -4.92
CA ARG A 1025 21.05 -13.46 -5.24
C ARG A 1025 21.14 -14.75 -4.41
N SER A 1026 19.98 -15.35 -4.18
CA SER A 1026 19.88 -16.68 -3.56
C SER A 1026 20.49 -17.78 -4.44
N THR A 1027 21.05 -18.79 -3.79
CA THR A 1027 21.58 -19.98 -4.47
C THR A 1027 20.50 -21.04 -4.64
N ASP A 1028 20.71 -21.99 -5.57
CA ASP A 1028 19.78 -23.11 -5.74
C ASP A 1028 19.71 -23.99 -4.48
N ASP A 1029 20.85 -24.22 -3.82
CA ASP A 1029 20.92 -24.96 -2.56
C ASP A 1029 20.09 -24.31 -1.44
N GLU A 1030 20.10 -22.98 -1.33
CA GLU A 1030 19.27 -22.24 -0.37
C GLU A 1030 17.78 -22.43 -0.66
N LYS A 1031 17.38 -22.42 -1.94
CA LYS A 1031 15.98 -22.66 -2.34
C LYS A 1031 15.54 -24.09 -2.05
N GLN A 1032 16.37 -25.07 -2.39
CA GLN A 1032 16.11 -26.49 -2.10
C GLN A 1032 16.05 -26.74 -0.59
N SER A 1033 16.92 -26.09 0.19
CA SER A 1033 16.89 -26.12 1.66
C SER A 1033 15.54 -25.64 2.20
N GLN A 1034 15.04 -24.50 1.72
CA GLN A 1034 13.73 -23.97 2.12
C GLN A 1034 12.57 -24.92 1.78
N LEU A 1035 12.56 -25.50 0.57
CA LEU A 1035 11.54 -26.46 0.17
C LEU A 1035 11.53 -27.71 1.06
N LYS A 1036 12.71 -28.27 1.34
CA LYS A 1036 12.84 -29.44 2.21
C LYS A 1036 12.39 -29.14 3.64
N ARG A 1037 12.80 -28.01 4.21
CA ARG A 1037 12.40 -27.59 5.55
C ARG A 1037 10.90 -27.39 5.67
N LEU A 1038 10.26 -26.84 4.64
CA LEU A 1038 8.81 -26.71 4.58
C LEU A 1038 8.11 -28.06 4.55
N GLU A 1039 8.57 -28.99 3.71
CA GLU A 1039 8.03 -30.36 3.63
C GLU A 1039 8.17 -31.09 4.98
N ASP A 1040 9.35 -31.02 5.61
CA ASP A 1040 9.61 -31.59 6.93
C ASP A 1040 8.66 -30.98 8.00
N PHE A 1041 8.43 -29.66 7.95
CA PHE A 1041 7.52 -28.97 8.86
C PHE A 1041 6.06 -29.39 8.66
N HIS A 1042 5.61 -29.53 7.41
CA HIS A 1042 4.25 -30.01 7.08
C HIS A 1042 4.06 -31.45 7.51
N ALA A 1043 5.02 -32.33 7.23
CA ALA A 1043 4.97 -33.74 7.62
C ALA A 1043 4.87 -33.90 9.14
N ARG A 1044 5.65 -33.14 9.91
CA ARG A 1044 5.62 -33.15 11.38
C ARG A 1044 4.27 -32.72 11.96
N ASN A 1045 3.52 -31.86 11.26
CA ASN A 1045 2.32 -31.20 11.79
C ASN A 1045 1.02 -31.60 11.06
N ALA A 1046 1.05 -32.60 10.19
CA ALA A 1046 -0.05 -32.96 9.29
C ALA A 1046 -1.40 -33.20 10.02
N ASP A 1047 -1.37 -33.79 11.22
CA ASP A 1047 -2.57 -34.07 12.01
C ASP A 1047 -3.16 -32.83 12.71
N SER A 1048 -2.30 -31.89 13.11
CA SER A 1048 -2.71 -30.72 13.91
C SER A 1048 -3.06 -29.50 13.06
N ALA A 1049 -2.42 -29.34 11.89
CA ALA A 1049 -2.59 -28.18 11.04
C ALA A 1049 -4.05 -27.93 10.60
N PRO A 1050 -4.84 -28.93 10.14
CA PRO A 1050 -6.22 -28.69 9.73
C PRO A 1050 -7.10 -28.13 10.85
N HIS A 1051 -6.87 -28.55 12.09
CA HIS A 1051 -7.66 -28.09 13.25
C HIS A 1051 -7.32 -26.63 13.61
N ALA A 1052 -6.03 -26.28 13.56
CA ALA A 1052 -5.58 -24.90 13.80
C ALA A 1052 -6.09 -23.93 12.72
N LEU A 1053 -6.05 -24.33 11.45
CA LEU A 1053 -6.58 -23.52 10.34
C LEU A 1053 -8.09 -23.33 10.45
N ALA A 1054 -8.85 -24.38 10.77
CA ALA A 1054 -10.29 -24.28 10.99
C ALA A 1054 -10.65 -23.35 12.16
N ALA A 1055 -9.91 -23.43 13.28
CA ALA A 1055 -10.10 -22.53 14.41
C ALA A 1055 -9.80 -21.07 14.07
N LEU A 1056 -8.78 -20.82 13.24
CA LEU A 1056 -8.44 -19.49 12.75
C LEU A 1056 -9.53 -18.93 11.83
N GLN A 1057 -10.04 -19.74 10.90
CA GLN A 1057 -11.16 -19.38 10.02
C GLN A 1057 -12.42 -19.06 10.82
N GLN A 1058 -12.74 -19.90 11.80
CA GLN A 1058 -13.89 -19.69 12.68
C GLN A 1058 -13.77 -18.40 13.48
N ALA A 1059 -12.58 -18.09 14.02
CA ALA A 1059 -12.34 -16.83 14.73
C ALA A 1059 -12.56 -15.59 13.83
N ALA A 1060 -12.19 -15.68 12.54
CA ALA A 1060 -12.47 -14.61 11.58
C ALA A 1060 -13.98 -14.47 11.28
N ILE A 1061 -14.70 -15.58 11.13
CA ILE A 1061 -16.16 -15.62 10.88
C ILE A 1061 -16.93 -15.06 12.09
N ASP A 1062 -16.57 -15.50 13.30
CA ASP A 1062 -17.22 -15.10 14.56
C ASP A 1062 -16.81 -13.70 15.03
N ASN A 1063 -15.94 -13.02 14.28
CA ASN A 1063 -15.40 -11.70 14.61
C ASN A 1063 -14.64 -11.67 15.96
N ALA A 1064 -14.02 -12.78 16.35
CA ALA A 1064 -13.15 -12.89 17.52
C ALA A 1064 -11.73 -12.34 17.22
N ASN A 1065 -10.85 -12.25 18.23
CA ASN A 1065 -9.48 -11.79 18.05
C ASN A 1065 -8.66 -12.80 17.23
N VAL A 1066 -8.28 -12.43 16.00
CA VAL A 1066 -7.58 -13.33 15.07
C VAL A 1066 -6.12 -13.51 15.48
N PHE A 1067 -5.48 -12.46 16.01
CA PHE A 1067 -4.06 -12.52 16.40
C PHE A 1067 -3.81 -13.49 17.56
N GLU A 1068 -4.76 -13.59 18.49
CA GLU A 1068 -4.71 -14.59 19.57
C GLU A 1068 -4.62 -16.02 19.02
N LYS A 1069 -5.42 -16.36 17.99
CA LYS A 1069 -5.36 -17.67 17.33
C LYS A 1069 -4.10 -17.85 16.47
N LEU A 1070 -3.57 -16.77 15.90
CA LEU A 1070 -2.30 -16.82 15.16
C LEU A 1070 -1.13 -17.20 16.07
N MET A 1071 -1.12 -16.80 17.35
CA MET A 1071 -0.08 -17.19 18.31
C MET A 1071 0.04 -18.71 18.49
N ASP A 1072 -1.06 -19.45 18.27
CA ASP A 1072 -1.08 -20.91 18.32
C ASP A 1072 -0.86 -21.52 16.93
N ALA A 1073 -1.53 -20.99 15.89
CA ALA A 1073 -1.49 -21.53 14.53
C ALA A 1073 -0.08 -21.59 13.94
N VAL A 1074 0.76 -20.57 14.16
CA VAL A 1074 2.13 -20.54 13.61
C VAL A 1074 3.05 -21.64 14.15
N ARG A 1075 2.67 -22.32 15.23
CA ARG A 1075 3.43 -23.46 15.76
C ARG A 1075 3.26 -24.73 14.92
N VAL A 1076 2.16 -24.86 14.19
CA VAL A 1076 1.79 -26.07 13.43
C VAL A 1076 1.45 -25.81 11.96
N CYS A 1077 1.26 -24.56 11.55
CA CYS A 1077 0.94 -24.17 10.18
C CYS A 1077 2.04 -23.27 9.60
N SER A 1078 2.32 -23.43 8.30
CA SER A 1078 3.19 -22.52 7.55
C SER A 1078 2.50 -21.20 7.22
N LEU A 1079 3.29 -20.23 6.77
CA LEU A 1079 2.83 -18.93 6.31
C LEU A 1079 1.77 -19.05 5.21
N GLY A 1080 2.04 -19.84 4.17
CA GLY A 1080 1.14 -20.07 3.04
C GLY A 1080 -0.16 -20.77 3.43
N GLN A 1081 -0.10 -21.76 4.34
CA GLN A 1081 -1.29 -22.42 4.88
C GLN A 1081 -2.21 -21.42 5.61
N ILE A 1082 -1.64 -20.58 6.46
CA ILE A 1082 -2.38 -19.55 7.22
C ILE A 1082 -3.00 -18.52 6.27
N THR A 1083 -2.22 -17.98 5.33
CA THR A 1083 -2.71 -16.98 4.36
C THR A 1083 -3.84 -17.52 3.51
N THR A 1084 -3.70 -18.76 2.99
CA THR A 1084 -4.72 -19.40 2.16
C THR A 1084 -6.01 -19.64 2.95
N ALA A 1085 -5.92 -20.13 4.19
CA ALA A 1085 -7.08 -20.31 5.05
C ALA A 1085 -7.83 -18.99 5.30
N LEU A 1086 -7.11 -17.88 5.48
CA LEU A 1086 -7.70 -16.54 5.62
C LEU A 1086 -8.27 -15.98 4.30
N PHE A 1087 -7.73 -16.37 3.14
CA PHE A 1087 -8.32 -16.05 1.82
C PHE A 1087 -9.63 -16.79 1.57
N GLU A 1088 -9.79 -18.01 2.08
CA GLU A 1088 -11.03 -18.80 1.94
C GLU A 1088 -12.17 -18.19 2.76
N VAL A 1089 -11.87 -17.70 3.96
CA VAL A 1089 -12.75 -16.76 4.68
C VAL A 1089 -12.55 -15.33 4.17
N GLY A 1090 -12.46 -15.20 2.84
CA GLY A 1090 -12.44 -14.04 1.96
C GLY A 1090 -11.77 -12.76 2.43
N GLY A 1091 -10.66 -12.92 3.15
CA GLY A 1091 -9.75 -11.84 3.39
C GLY A 1091 -9.09 -11.29 2.11
N GLN A 1092 -9.19 -11.86 0.91
CA GLN A 1092 -8.32 -11.49 -0.22
C GLN A 1092 -8.49 -10.02 -0.72
N TYR A 1093 -7.37 -9.32 -0.93
CA TYR A 1093 -7.34 -7.94 -1.43
C TYR A 1093 -7.92 -7.83 -2.85
N ARG A 1094 -8.87 -6.89 -3.03
CA ARG A 1094 -9.35 -6.48 -4.36
C ARG A 1094 -8.55 -5.27 -4.81
N ARG A 1095 -7.87 -5.40 -5.95
CA ARG A 1095 -7.02 -4.34 -6.49
C ARG A 1095 -7.85 -3.16 -6.94
N ASN A 1096 -7.48 -1.97 -6.46
CA ASN A 1096 -7.97 -0.71 -7.00
C ASN A 1096 -7.10 -0.28 -8.21
N MET A 1097 -7.66 0.57 -9.07
CA MET A 1097 -7.00 1.06 -10.29
C MET A 1097 -6.15 2.30 -10.02
#